data_AF-A0A8K0LV94-F1
#
_entry.id   AF-A0A8K0LV94-F1
#
_cell.length_a   1.000
_cell.length_b   1.000
_cell.length_c   1.000
_cell.angle_alpha   90.00
_cell.angle_beta   90.00
_cell.angle_gamma   90.00
#
_symmetry.space_group_name_H-M   'P 1'
#
loop_
_entity.id
_entity.type
_entity.pdbx_description
1 polymer ?
#
loop_
_entity_poly.entity_id
_entity_poly.type
_entity_poly.pdbx_seq_one_letter_code
_entity_poly.pdbx_strand_id
1 'polypeptide(L)'
;MVAPAVPELTEEVLHEAIDARTDSLVSLRELGPPDLVHLVKQQLRSGGKQTGVYHHVTGVDASSSASLAAYINTLAYREFGPSATSKTLEGTYCCYNAFSRVDMRVHAPFPGSVESYCVDERGEKRKATDELWLETYLCSVLRAYSYADDGTGETIRKIIGVRRFNPVTNTETEQRFLSAAEHMFFRGWQLGSDSVVQVPNVVSNHLTAGLLRYFHTTGRYASGINLFEKLRTQNVEVAALLAKVLFMGNEEVQGIRILYDALKQSPMDYVMLDTQAEFLLKKAKGSASPDQKDDRLRLALGCADRSTIAAPSEFGTWARLAEVYVAMEDWENALTTLNSCPMFTYQDKDAPVMPEPRDIHLPTLQETRLDEIDSEPESRYAEQVDPSLLNLRAAAYRGTFKHAYSILTEMTSKIGWDQLLKIRSNVFVMEDEYREKQESTTMYPKNRNASTDALRGTPDPTTNGRASEAGDEEAKDEKTKDEETKDEDPEEENEEEAEPSADKGKEKAVDDESGAQTLSPGAGENIERPSSAVDPAEVKKGDDSGSKDDHFSRLNNKRLCERWLDSLFMVLYEDLRVYTIWRTQMAQYRAQSMQYKKSAEEWEILGSLAERLQHVDEAVEAYRACLAQRFSPRALAGILKVFEKNKASTRDTVAATIRLVTWQYRWYSEFSPELLHTIRMLIEDEGAVKVRSIIQATNLPQNVLDLTHHYAALCATFRSSGTDG
;
A
#
# COMPACT_ATOMS: atom_id res chain seq x y z
N MET A 1 -9.05 11.01 -30.64
CA MET A 1 -9.34 11.01 -29.18
C MET A 1 -9.02 12.39 -28.64
N VAL A 2 -9.67 12.84 -27.58
CA VAL A 2 -9.29 14.09 -26.89
C VAL A 2 -7.99 13.82 -26.14
N ALA A 3 -6.89 14.43 -26.58
CA ALA A 3 -5.60 14.29 -25.90
C ALA A 3 -5.60 15.17 -24.63
N PRO A 4 -5.13 14.67 -23.47
CA PRO A 4 -4.99 15.48 -22.25
C PRO A 4 -4.33 16.83 -22.50
N ALA A 5 -4.74 17.87 -21.77
CA ALA A 5 -4.06 19.16 -21.75
C ALA A 5 -2.60 19.02 -21.28
N VAL A 6 -1.81 20.06 -21.50
CA VAL A 6 -0.41 20.15 -21.07
C VAL A 6 -0.35 21.09 -19.87
N PRO A 7 -0.14 20.60 -18.64
CA PRO A 7 0.30 21.45 -17.55
C PRO A 7 1.73 21.92 -17.81
N GLU A 8 2.10 23.11 -17.35
CA GLU A 8 3.45 23.66 -17.51
C GLU A 8 3.93 24.23 -16.16
N LEU A 9 4.99 23.65 -15.62
CA LEU A 9 5.71 24.12 -14.43
C LEU A 9 6.88 24.98 -14.92
N THR A 10 6.98 26.23 -14.49
CA THR A 10 8.03 27.16 -14.97
C THR A 10 9.22 27.17 -14.02
N GLU A 11 10.42 26.98 -14.56
CA GLU A 11 11.68 27.03 -13.79
C GLU A 11 12.01 28.45 -13.32
N GLU A 12 12.72 28.59 -12.19
CA GLU A 12 13.43 29.81 -11.84
C GLU A 12 14.78 29.91 -12.59
N VAL A 13 15.58 28.85 -12.54
CA VAL A 13 16.87 28.70 -13.24
C VAL A 13 16.75 27.68 -14.37
N LEU A 14 17.24 28.04 -15.56
CA LEU A 14 17.13 27.20 -16.75
C LEU A 14 17.85 25.85 -16.57
N HIS A 15 17.13 24.76 -16.82
CA HIS A 15 17.53 23.35 -16.70
C HIS A 15 17.57 22.77 -15.27
N GLU A 16 17.16 23.52 -14.24
CA GLU A 16 17.16 23.04 -12.84
C GLU A 16 16.39 21.72 -12.63
N ALA A 17 15.32 21.46 -13.39
CA ALA A 17 14.57 20.20 -13.32
C ALA A 17 15.31 19.01 -13.95
N ILE A 18 16.22 19.24 -14.91
CA ILE A 18 17.08 18.20 -15.50
C ILE A 18 18.23 17.87 -14.55
N ASP A 19 18.81 18.88 -13.90
CA ASP A 19 19.91 18.71 -12.95
C ASP A 19 19.41 18.02 -11.67
N ALA A 20 18.30 18.49 -11.07
CA ALA A 20 17.66 17.82 -9.93
C ALA A 20 17.23 16.37 -10.24
N ARG A 21 16.76 16.09 -11.47
CA ARG A 21 16.53 14.70 -11.91
C ARG A 21 17.82 13.88 -11.95
N THR A 22 18.95 14.48 -12.32
CA THR A 22 20.25 13.80 -12.37
C THR A 22 20.76 13.48 -10.97
N ASP A 23 20.66 14.42 -10.04
CA ASP A 23 21.03 14.21 -8.63
C ASP A 23 20.17 13.13 -7.95
N SER A 24 18.87 13.06 -8.31
CA SER A 24 17.96 12.06 -7.73
C SER A 24 18.26 10.61 -8.16
N LEU A 25 19.00 10.37 -9.26
CA LEU A 25 19.25 9.01 -9.79
C LEU A 25 19.88 8.08 -8.74
N VAL A 26 20.81 8.59 -7.93
CA VAL A 26 21.49 7.82 -6.86
C VAL A 26 20.52 7.31 -5.80
N SER A 27 19.38 7.97 -5.60
CA SER A 27 18.38 7.59 -4.61
C SER A 27 17.34 6.56 -5.07
N LEU A 28 17.15 6.37 -6.39
CA LEU A 28 16.06 5.57 -6.94
C LEU A 28 16.19 4.08 -6.61
N ARG A 29 15.11 3.42 -6.18
CA ARG A 29 15.14 1.99 -5.78
C ARG A 29 14.13 1.10 -6.47
N GLU A 30 13.04 1.66 -7.00
CA GLU A 30 11.96 0.93 -7.64
C GLU A 30 12.02 1.13 -9.17
N LEU A 31 10.87 1.09 -9.84
CA LEU A 31 10.75 1.39 -11.28
C LEU A 31 11.22 2.81 -11.69
N GLY A 32 11.47 3.72 -10.74
CA GLY A 32 11.82 5.12 -10.99
C GLY A 32 10.61 6.07 -11.11
N PRO A 33 10.85 7.39 -11.06
CA PRO A 33 9.81 8.42 -11.11
C PRO A 33 9.17 8.51 -12.51
N PRO A 34 8.02 9.19 -12.65
CA PRO A 34 7.47 9.60 -13.94
C PRO A 34 8.53 10.20 -14.88
N ASP A 35 8.33 9.98 -16.17
CA ASP A 35 9.24 10.49 -17.19
C ASP A 35 9.15 12.03 -17.21
N LEU A 36 10.29 12.69 -17.38
CA LEU A 36 10.39 14.16 -17.35
C LEU A 36 10.42 14.68 -18.79
N VAL A 37 9.64 15.72 -19.06
CA VAL A 37 9.71 16.46 -20.32
C VAL A 37 10.00 17.92 -20.01
N HIS A 38 11.15 18.39 -20.48
CA HIS A 38 11.61 19.77 -20.36
C HIS A 38 11.57 20.45 -21.73
N LEU A 39 11.16 21.72 -21.78
CA LEU A 39 11.09 22.55 -22.98
C LEU A 39 11.72 23.92 -22.69
N VAL A 40 12.69 24.34 -23.51
CA VAL A 40 13.18 25.73 -23.47
C VAL A 40 12.32 26.56 -24.40
N LYS A 41 11.52 27.47 -23.83
CA LYS A 41 10.66 28.40 -24.55
C LYS A 41 11.26 29.79 -24.61
N GLN A 42 11.07 30.49 -25.72
CA GLN A 42 11.45 31.89 -25.89
C GLN A 42 10.21 32.76 -26.11
N GLN A 43 10.03 33.80 -25.31
CA GLN A 43 8.83 34.64 -25.36
C GLN A 43 8.93 35.70 -26.47
N LEU A 44 8.06 35.59 -27.48
CA LEU A 44 8.10 36.39 -28.73
C LEU A 44 7.99 37.90 -28.51
N ARG A 45 7.40 38.32 -27.38
CA ARG A 45 7.18 39.74 -27.03
C ARG A 45 8.09 40.25 -25.90
N SER A 46 8.88 39.40 -25.25
CA SER A 46 9.62 39.76 -24.01
C SER A 46 11.14 39.66 -24.21
N GLY A 47 11.66 40.50 -25.12
CA GLY A 47 13.10 40.70 -25.33
C GLY A 47 13.89 39.45 -25.75
N GLY A 48 13.22 38.37 -26.16
CA GLY A 48 13.87 37.08 -26.44
C GLY A 48 14.35 36.34 -25.19
N LYS A 49 13.89 36.68 -23.98
CA LYS A 49 14.22 35.92 -22.77
C LYS A 49 13.74 34.47 -22.92
N GLN A 50 14.64 33.53 -22.59
CA GLN A 50 14.36 32.11 -22.48
C GLN A 50 13.81 31.78 -21.08
N THR A 51 12.91 30.80 -21.04
CA THR A 51 12.33 30.21 -19.83
C THR A 51 12.20 28.71 -20.04
N GLY A 52 12.74 27.92 -19.13
CA GLY A 52 12.46 26.50 -19.10
C GLY A 52 11.07 26.25 -18.51
N VAL A 53 10.33 25.34 -19.12
CA VAL A 53 9.12 24.77 -18.54
C VAL A 53 9.21 23.26 -18.60
N TYR A 54 8.63 22.58 -17.62
CA TYR A 54 8.59 21.13 -17.57
C TYR A 54 7.23 20.57 -17.16
N HIS A 55 7.01 19.30 -17.49
CA HIS A 55 5.90 18.51 -16.98
C HIS A 55 6.30 17.05 -16.89
N HIS A 56 5.53 16.28 -16.11
CA HIS A 56 5.73 14.85 -15.96
C HIS A 56 4.79 14.07 -16.88
N VAL A 57 5.22 12.88 -17.30
CA VAL A 57 4.44 12.02 -18.17
C VAL A 57 4.64 10.54 -17.85
N THR A 58 3.63 9.72 -18.14
CA THR A 58 3.75 8.25 -18.17
C THR A 58 2.99 7.70 -19.39
N GLY A 59 3.45 6.57 -19.94
CA GLY A 59 2.72 5.83 -20.98
C GLY A 59 2.94 6.31 -22.41
N VAL A 60 3.95 7.15 -22.66
CA VAL A 60 4.43 7.43 -24.02
C VAL A 60 5.27 6.24 -24.50
N ASP A 61 5.21 5.96 -25.81
CA ASP A 61 6.05 4.94 -26.44
C ASP A 61 7.54 5.30 -26.33
N ALA A 62 8.26 4.60 -25.45
CA ALA A 62 9.70 4.71 -25.24
C ALA A 62 10.50 3.63 -26.00
N SER A 63 9.92 2.94 -26.99
CA SER A 63 10.62 1.92 -27.79
C SER A 63 11.70 2.47 -28.72
N SER A 64 11.72 3.79 -28.96
CA SER A 64 12.79 4.44 -29.74
C SER A 64 12.93 5.92 -29.40
N SER A 65 14.12 6.48 -29.68
CA SER A 65 14.34 7.93 -29.64
C SER A 65 13.46 8.70 -30.65
N ALA A 66 13.05 8.06 -31.75
CA ALA A 66 12.14 8.66 -32.73
C ALA A 66 10.71 8.81 -32.17
N SER A 67 10.22 7.84 -31.40
CA SER A 67 8.91 7.91 -30.72
C SER A 67 8.88 9.04 -29.68
N LEU A 68 9.92 9.15 -28.87
CA LEU A 68 10.04 10.23 -27.87
C LEU A 68 10.23 11.60 -28.52
N ALA A 69 11.04 11.72 -29.57
CA ALA A 69 11.19 12.96 -30.33
C ALA A 69 9.87 13.36 -31.03
N ALA A 70 9.09 12.41 -31.54
CA ALA A 70 7.76 12.69 -32.08
C ALA A 70 6.84 13.29 -31.02
N TYR A 71 6.87 12.80 -29.77
CA TYR A 71 6.15 13.43 -28.66
C TYR A 71 6.60 14.88 -28.41
N ILE A 72 7.92 15.15 -28.32
CA ILE A 72 8.44 16.52 -28.17
C ILE A 72 7.96 17.42 -29.33
N ASN A 73 8.01 16.91 -30.57
CA ASN A 73 7.51 17.63 -31.75
C ASN A 73 6.02 18.00 -31.62
N THR A 74 5.16 17.11 -31.08
CA THR A 74 3.73 17.45 -30.87
C THR A 74 3.49 18.55 -29.85
N LEU A 75 4.46 18.83 -28.96
CA LEU A 75 4.42 19.95 -28.03
C LEU A 75 4.91 21.22 -28.71
N ALA A 76 6.08 21.18 -29.35
CA ALA A 76 6.64 22.30 -30.09
C ALA A 76 5.67 22.83 -31.15
N TYR A 77 5.01 21.95 -31.92
CA TYR A 77 4.04 22.35 -32.95
C TYR A 77 2.77 23.03 -32.42
N ARG A 78 2.37 22.83 -31.15
CA ARG A 78 1.21 23.54 -30.56
C ARG A 78 1.44 25.04 -30.45
N GLU A 79 2.69 25.49 -30.40
CA GLU A 79 3.04 26.91 -30.32
C GLU A 79 3.09 27.62 -31.69
N PHE A 80 2.85 26.92 -32.81
CA PHE A 80 2.84 27.52 -34.15
C PHE A 80 1.42 27.91 -34.57
N GLY A 81 0.94 29.05 -34.07
CA GLY A 81 -0.38 29.60 -34.43
C GLY A 81 -0.46 31.13 -34.32
N PRO A 82 -1.53 31.76 -34.86
CA PRO A 82 -1.67 33.22 -34.88
C PRO A 82 -1.85 33.86 -33.48
N SER A 83 -2.09 33.06 -32.44
CA SER A 83 -2.16 33.49 -31.04
C SER A 83 -0.90 33.13 -30.22
N ALA A 84 0.18 32.69 -30.85
CA ALA A 84 1.41 32.28 -30.17
C ALA A 84 2.03 33.41 -29.34
N THR A 85 2.39 33.10 -28.09
CA THR A 85 3.10 33.98 -27.15
C THR A 85 4.58 33.61 -27.06
N SER A 86 4.85 32.31 -27.02
CA SER A 86 6.15 31.65 -26.94
C SER A 86 6.51 30.93 -28.26
N LYS A 87 7.78 30.56 -28.40
CA LYS A 87 8.27 29.55 -29.35
C LYS A 87 9.28 28.64 -28.66
N THR A 88 9.05 27.34 -28.68
CA THR A 88 9.98 26.30 -28.25
C THR A 88 11.26 26.36 -29.09
N LEU A 89 12.42 26.34 -28.43
CA LEU A 89 13.76 26.33 -29.03
C LEU A 89 14.40 24.94 -28.99
N GLU A 90 14.13 24.18 -27.95
CA GLU A 90 14.58 22.80 -27.76
C GLU A 90 13.67 22.10 -26.74
N GLY A 91 13.70 20.76 -26.75
CA GLY A 91 13.08 19.96 -25.70
C GLY A 91 13.90 18.72 -25.37
N THR A 92 13.83 18.29 -24.11
CA THR A 92 14.52 17.10 -23.61
C THR A 92 13.52 16.17 -22.91
N TYR A 93 13.44 14.92 -23.36
CA TYR A 93 12.64 13.86 -22.74
C TYR A 93 13.57 12.92 -21.97
N CYS A 94 13.26 12.62 -20.71
CA CYS A 94 14.05 11.74 -19.84
C CYS A 94 13.20 10.57 -19.33
N CYS A 95 13.58 9.32 -19.63
CA CYS A 95 12.91 8.09 -19.22
C CYS A 95 13.87 7.18 -18.45
N TYR A 96 13.52 6.78 -17.23
CA TYR A 96 14.42 5.98 -16.38
C TYR A 96 14.33 4.48 -16.66
N ASN A 97 15.47 3.84 -16.88
CA ASN A 97 15.63 2.40 -17.01
C ASN A 97 16.06 1.79 -15.68
N ALA A 98 15.15 1.05 -15.04
CA ALA A 98 15.42 0.40 -13.75
C ALA A 98 16.27 -0.88 -13.84
N PHE A 99 16.34 -1.55 -15.00
CA PHE A 99 17.20 -2.73 -15.20
C PHE A 99 18.69 -2.36 -15.16
N SER A 100 19.07 -1.34 -15.94
CA SER A 100 20.47 -0.90 -16.08
C SER A 100 20.81 0.35 -15.23
N ARG A 101 19.83 0.92 -14.52
CA ARG A 101 19.93 2.15 -13.70
C ARG A 101 20.54 3.33 -14.44
N VAL A 102 19.93 3.64 -15.59
CA VAL A 102 20.30 4.80 -16.42
C VAL A 102 19.07 5.59 -16.83
N ASP A 103 19.20 6.91 -16.91
CA ASP A 103 18.17 7.81 -17.42
C ASP A 103 18.41 8.03 -18.92
N MET A 104 17.55 7.46 -19.77
CA MET A 104 17.61 7.63 -21.22
C MET A 104 17.10 9.02 -21.57
N ARG A 105 17.93 9.82 -22.27
CA ARG A 105 17.61 11.20 -22.64
C ARG A 105 17.58 11.38 -24.15
N VAL A 106 16.51 11.99 -24.63
CA VAL A 106 16.32 12.38 -26.03
C VAL A 106 16.21 13.89 -26.08
N HIS A 107 17.16 14.53 -26.75
CA HIS A 107 17.26 15.97 -26.87
C HIS A 107 16.97 16.41 -28.32
N ALA A 108 16.03 17.33 -28.50
CA ALA A 108 15.50 17.74 -29.78
C ALA A 108 15.54 19.28 -29.94
N PRO A 109 16.58 19.85 -30.58
CA PRO A 109 16.67 21.28 -30.87
C PRO A 109 15.88 21.72 -32.12
N PHE A 110 15.38 22.95 -32.12
CA PHE A 110 14.45 23.52 -33.12
C PHE A 110 14.96 24.85 -33.72
N PRO A 111 15.79 24.84 -34.78
CA PRO A 111 16.09 23.69 -35.66
C PRO A 111 17.38 22.93 -35.30
N GLY A 112 17.39 21.61 -35.53
CA GLY A 112 18.58 20.77 -35.47
C GLY A 112 18.24 19.29 -35.62
N SER A 113 19.22 18.43 -35.32
CA SER A 113 19.07 16.97 -35.28
C SER A 113 18.81 16.47 -33.87
N VAL A 114 17.94 15.46 -33.73
CA VAL A 114 17.71 14.77 -32.45
C VAL A 114 18.97 14.03 -32.01
N GLU A 115 19.39 14.24 -30.77
CA GLU A 115 20.42 13.44 -30.09
C GLU A 115 19.77 12.49 -29.09
N SER A 116 20.32 11.28 -28.93
CA SER A 116 19.87 10.33 -27.90
C SER A 116 21.04 9.67 -27.19
N TYR A 117 21.08 9.83 -25.86
CA TYR A 117 22.12 9.33 -24.97
C TYR A 117 21.47 8.76 -23.70
N CYS A 118 22.26 8.18 -22.81
CA CYS A 118 21.83 7.83 -21.46
C CYS A 118 22.77 8.45 -20.42
N VAL A 119 22.26 8.65 -19.21
CA VAL A 119 22.98 9.22 -18.07
C VAL A 119 22.94 8.19 -16.94
N ASP A 120 24.08 7.88 -16.34
CA ASP A 120 24.16 6.93 -15.22
C ASP A 120 23.99 7.61 -13.85
N GLU A 121 24.03 6.81 -12.77
CA GLU A 121 24.01 7.28 -11.38
C GLU A 121 25.12 8.30 -11.03
N ARG A 122 26.10 8.56 -11.90
CA ARG A 122 27.19 9.54 -11.71
C ARG A 122 27.03 10.81 -12.53
N GLY A 123 25.98 10.90 -13.36
CA GLY A 123 25.82 11.98 -14.34
C GLY A 123 26.65 11.79 -15.63
N GLU A 124 27.35 10.66 -15.81
CA GLU A 124 28.19 10.45 -16.99
C GLU A 124 27.33 10.11 -18.22
N LYS A 125 27.51 10.85 -19.33
CA LYS A 125 26.82 10.58 -20.59
C LYS A 125 27.40 9.36 -21.30
N ARG A 126 26.54 8.37 -21.56
CA ARG A 126 26.86 7.13 -22.27
C ARG A 126 26.00 6.99 -23.54
N LYS A 127 26.40 6.10 -24.44
CA LYS A 127 25.65 5.84 -25.69
C LYS A 127 24.41 4.97 -25.42
N ALA A 128 23.24 5.44 -25.84
CA ALA A 128 22.03 4.63 -25.89
C ALA A 128 22.19 3.46 -26.88
N THR A 129 21.91 2.23 -26.43
CA THR A 129 21.94 0.99 -27.24
C THR A 129 20.52 0.44 -27.40
N ASP A 130 20.32 -0.45 -28.37
CA ASP A 130 19.01 -1.03 -28.67
C ASP A 130 18.49 -1.91 -27.51
N GLU A 131 19.38 -2.57 -26.76
CA GLU A 131 19.03 -3.29 -25.53
C GLU A 131 18.56 -2.34 -24.42
N LEU A 132 19.24 -1.19 -24.23
CA LEU A 132 18.77 -0.17 -23.29
C LEU A 132 17.42 0.41 -23.70
N TRP A 133 17.12 0.55 -25.00
CA TRP A 133 15.79 0.95 -25.47
C TRP A 133 14.71 -0.11 -25.17
N LEU A 134 15.01 -1.40 -25.34
CA LEU A 134 14.11 -2.50 -25.00
C LEU A 134 13.79 -2.54 -23.50
N GLU A 135 14.81 -2.42 -22.66
CA GLU A 135 14.68 -2.32 -21.20
C GLU A 135 13.85 -1.10 -20.78
N THR A 136 14.11 0.06 -21.39
CA THR A 136 13.44 1.33 -21.10
C THR A 136 11.96 1.33 -21.50
N TYR A 137 11.64 0.74 -22.66
CA TYR A 137 10.27 0.54 -23.11
C TYR A 137 9.48 -0.32 -22.12
N LEU A 138 10.06 -1.45 -21.67
CA LEU A 138 9.40 -2.28 -20.67
C LEU A 138 9.23 -1.54 -19.34
N CYS A 139 10.23 -0.77 -18.90
CA CYS A 139 10.14 0.08 -17.72
C CYS A 139 9.03 1.15 -17.86
N SER A 140 8.89 1.83 -19.01
CA SER A 140 7.87 2.89 -19.17
C SER A 140 6.44 2.35 -19.19
N VAL A 141 6.22 1.15 -19.75
CA VAL A 141 4.90 0.46 -19.69
C VAL A 141 4.57 0.05 -18.25
N LEU A 142 5.51 -0.55 -17.53
CA LEU A 142 5.30 -0.92 -16.11
C LEU A 142 5.10 0.31 -15.22
N ARG A 143 5.87 1.38 -15.44
CA ARG A 143 5.71 2.68 -14.79
C ARG A 143 4.32 3.25 -15.04
N ALA A 144 3.83 3.23 -16.28
CA ALA A 144 2.49 3.72 -16.62
C ALA A 144 1.38 2.95 -15.89
N TYR A 145 1.51 1.63 -15.70
CA TYR A 145 0.59 0.87 -14.84
C TYR A 145 0.76 1.19 -13.35
N SER A 146 1.99 1.38 -12.85
CA SER A 146 2.24 1.69 -11.43
C SER A 146 1.76 3.07 -10.99
N TYR A 147 1.91 4.10 -11.83
CA TYR A 147 1.49 5.48 -11.54
C TYR A 147 0.10 5.84 -12.08
N ALA A 148 -0.63 4.88 -12.65
CA ALA A 148 -2.03 5.07 -13.02
C ALA A 148 -2.93 5.27 -11.79
N ASP A 149 -4.00 6.03 -11.98
CA ASP A 149 -5.00 6.27 -10.95
C ASP A 149 -5.97 5.07 -10.82
N ASP A 150 -6.42 4.80 -9.60
CA ASP A 150 -7.37 3.72 -9.26
C ASP A 150 -8.84 4.19 -9.19
N GLY A 151 -9.10 5.43 -9.61
CA GLY A 151 -10.41 6.09 -9.49
C GLY A 151 -10.59 6.86 -8.19
N THR A 152 -9.74 6.67 -7.17
CA THR A 152 -9.85 7.42 -5.90
C THR A 152 -9.24 8.82 -5.97
N GLY A 153 -8.31 9.05 -6.90
CA GLY A 153 -7.60 10.31 -7.05
C GLY A 153 -6.40 10.51 -6.12
N GLU A 154 -6.07 9.57 -5.23
CA GLU A 154 -4.91 9.69 -4.34
C GLU A 154 -3.59 9.77 -5.14
N THR A 155 -3.43 8.90 -6.16
CA THR A 155 -2.26 8.87 -7.05
C THR A 155 -2.14 10.12 -7.92
N ILE A 156 -3.26 10.74 -8.31
CA ILE A 156 -3.28 12.00 -9.06
C ILE A 156 -2.80 13.18 -8.21
N ARG A 157 -3.16 13.23 -6.91
CA ARG A 157 -2.78 14.33 -6.01
C ARG A 157 -1.31 14.28 -5.56
N LYS A 158 -0.64 13.12 -5.57
CA LYS A 158 0.76 12.97 -5.12
C LYS A 158 1.79 13.76 -5.95
N ILE A 159 1.57 13.96 -7.25
CA ILE A 159 2.56 14.58 -8.14
C ILE A 159 1.85 15.56 -9.08
N ILE A 160 2.24 16.83 -9.00
CA ILE A 160 1.66 17.92 -9.80
C ILE A 160 2.01 17.73 -11.28
N GLY A 161 1.04 17.97 -12.16
CA GLY A 161 1.29 18.09 -13.61
C GLY A 161 1.65 16.79 -14.34
N VAL A 162 1.35 15.60 -13.81
CA VAL A 162 1.58 14.33 -14.52
C VAL A 162 0.50 14.05 -15.58
N ARG A 163 0.89 14.04 -16.86
CA ARG A 163 0.07 13.57 -17.98
C ARG A 163 0.14 12.03 -18.07
N ARG A 164 -0.97 11.31 -17.92
CA ARG A 164 -0.98 9.84 -17.95
C ARG A 164 -1.65 9.33 -19.22
N PHE A 165 -0.87 8.69 -20.07
CA PHE A 165 -1.30 8.04 -21.32
C PHE A 165 -1.49 6.54 -21.14
N ASN A 166 -2.30 5.91 -22.00
CA ASN A 166 -2.39 4.45 -22.06
C ASN A 166 -1.22 3.89 -22.90
N PRO A 167 -0.29 3.07 -22.32
CA PRO A 167 0.85 2.52 -23.05
C PRO A 167 0.48 1.44 -24.08
N VAL A 168 -0.69 0.80 -23.97
CA VAL A 168 -1.08 -0.35 -24.81
C VAL A 168 -2.50 -0.13 -25.35
N THR A 169 -2.58 0.45 -26.54
CA THR A 169 -3.84 0.93 -27.15
C THR A 169 -4.40 0.01 -28.24
N ASN A 170 -3.61 -0.98 -28.69
CA ASN A 170 -4.00 -1.91 -29.75
C ASN A 170 -3.20 -3.23 -29.69
N THR A 171 -3.58 -4.21 -30.51
CA THR A 171 -2.97 -5.55 -30.55
C THR A 171 -1.53 -5.58 -31.05
N GLU A 172 -1.07 -4.59 -31.82
CA GLU A 172 0.35 -4.49 -32.21
C GLU A 172 1.20 -4.02 -31.01
N THR A 173 0.72 -3.02 -30.26
CA THR A 173 1.36 -2.59 -29.01
C THR A 173 1.33 -3.68 -27.93
N GLU A 174 0.28 -4.51 -27.88
CA GLU A 174 0.24 -5.72 -27.04
C GLU A 174 1.37 -6.69 -27.43
N GLN A 175 1.50 -7.03 -28.72
CA GLN A 175 2.53 -7.96 -29.19
C GLN A 175 3.95 -7.46 -28.91
N ARG A 176 4.21 -6.16 -29.10
CA ARG A 176 5.51 -5.55 -28.74
C ARG A 176 5.79 -5.62 -27.24
N PHE A 177 4.81 -5.26 -26.40
CA PHE A 177 4.92 -5.32 -24.93
C PHE A 177 5.19 -6.76 -24.44
N LEU A 178 4.40 -7.74 -24.91
CA LEU A 178 4.55 -9.13 -24.50
C LEU A 178 5.86 -9.75 -25.00
N SER A 179 6.35 -9.37 -26.20
CA SER A 179 7.65 -9.82 -26.70
C SER A 179 8.82 -9.22 -25.91
N ALA A 180 8.73 -7.96 -25.46
CA ALA A 180 9.73 -7.34 -24.59
C ALA A 180 9.72 -7.98 -23.19
N ALA A 181 8.52 -8.21 -22.65
CA ALA A 181 8.32 -8.89 -21.37
C ALA A 181 8.85 -10.33 -21.37
N GLU A 182 8.68 -11.08 -22.47
CA GLU A 182 9.26 -12.43 -22.62
C GLU A 182 10.79 -12.39 -22.59
N HIS A 183 11.41 -11.51 -23.39
CA HIS A 183 12.87 -11.39 -23.49
C HIS A 183 13.53 -11.02 -22.16
N MET A 184 12.89 -10.14 -21.38
CA MET A 184 13.41 -9.64 -20.11
C MET A 184 12.94 -10.46 -18.89
N PHE A 185 12.11 -11.49 -19.08
CA PHE A 185 11.36 -12.15 -17.99
C PHE A 185 12.25 -12.61 -16.83
N PHE A 186 13.32 -13.35 -17.12
CA PHE A 186 14.23 -13.90 -16.10
C PHE A 186 15.17 -12.86 -15.46
N ARG A 187 15.16 -11.61 -15.96
CA ARG A 187 15.77 -10.43 -15.33
C ARG A 187 14.76 -9.59 -14.53
N GLY A 188 13.46 -9.90 -14.59
CA GLY A 188 12.39 -9.08 -13.99
C GLY A 188 12.51 -8.80 -12.49
N TRP A 189 13.18 -9.69 -11.74
CA TRP A 189 13.50 -9.50 -10.31
C TRP A 189 14.43 -8.30 -10.05
N GLN A 190 15.20 -7.85 -11.04
CA GLN A 190 16.08 -6.67 -10.95
C GLN A 190 15.29 -5.36 -10.76
N LEU A 191 13.98 -5.35 -11.06
CA LEU A 191 13.12 -4.17 -10.99
C LEU A 191 12.59 -3.86 -9.58
N GLY A 192 12.71 -4.78 -8.63
CA GLY A 192 12.00 -4.72 -7.34
C GLY A 192 10.67 -5.48 -7.33
N SER A 193 9.92 -5.35 -6.23
CA SER A 193 8.65 -6.06 -5.98
C SER A 193 7.68 -5.22 -5.16
N ASP A 194 6.40 -5.59 -5.12
CA ASP A 194 5.43 -4.96 -4.23
C ASP A 194 5.85 -5.03 -2.76
N SER A 195 5.55 -3.97 -1.99
CA SER A 195 5.86 -3.76 -0.56
C SER A 195 5.33 -4.80 0.47
N VAL A 196 4.83 -5.94 -0.01
CA VAL A 196 4.39 -7.11 0.78
C VAL A 196 5.22 -8.37 0.50
N VAL A 197 6.14 -8.31 -0.47
CA VAL A 197 7.14 -9.33 -0.80
C VAL A 197 8.47 -8.86 -0.21
N GLN A 198 9.20 -9.75 0.47
CA GLN A 198 10.51 -9.42 1.05
C GLN A 198 11.63 -9.52 0.01
N VAL A 199 11.63 -10.60 -0.77
CA VAL A 199 12.70 -10.92 -1.73
C VAL A 199 12.14 -11.03 -3.15
N PRO A 200 12.45 -10.08 -4.06
CA PRO A 200 12.09 -10.18 -5.46
C PRO A 200 12.64 -11.48 -6.07
N ASN A 201 11.78 -12.25 -6.73
CA ASN A 201 12.14 -13.50 -7.39
C ASN A 201 11.51 -13.57 -8.80
N VAL A 202 11.73 -14.67 -9.53
CA VAL A 202 11.29 -14.80 -10.94
C VAL A 202 9.78 -14.65 -11.10
N VAL A 203 8.98 -15.06 -10.11
CA VAL A 203 7.50 -14.99 -10.16
C VAL A 203 6.90 -13.82 -9.36
N SER A 204 7.65 -13.22 -8.44
CA SER A 204 7.20 -12.13 -7.56
C SER A 204 8.08 -10.90 -7.74
N ASN A 205 7.75 -10.04 -8.71
CA ASN A 205 8.46 -8.80 -9.03
C ASN A 205 7.52 -7.83 -9.79
N HIS A 206 7.94 -6.59 -10.04
CA HIS A 206 7.10 -5.58 -10.72
C HIS A 206 6.73 -5.95 -12.16
N LEU A 207 7.54 -6.73 -12.88
CA LEU A 207 7.18 -7.21 -14.22
C LEU A 207 6.05 -8.24 -14.15
N THR A 208 6.09 -9.19 -13.23
CA THR A 208 5.03 -10.21 -13.09
C THR A 208 3.74 -9.61 -12.52
N ALA A 209 3.85 -8.70 -11.54
CA ALA A 209 2.71 -7.94 -11.03
C ALA A 209 2.06 -7.07 -12.14
N GLY A 210 2.87 -6.37 -12.93
CA GLY A 210 2.41 -5.57 -14.07
C GLY A 210 1.74 -6.41 -15.17
N LEU A 211 2.30 -7.57 -15.51
CA LEU A 211 1.69 -8.52 -16.46
C LEU A 211 0.35 -9.06 -15.94
N LEU A 212 0.28 -9.50 -14.68
CA LEU A 212 -0.96 -9.98 -14.08
C LEU A 212 -2.03 -8.88 -14.04
N ARG A 213 -1.67 -7.62 -13.69
CA ARG A 213 -2.60 -6.49 -13.73
C ARG A 213 -3.03 -6.17 -15.16
N TYR A 214 -2.14 -6.21 -16.15
CA TYR A 214 -2.47 -6.07 -17.57
C TYR A 214 -3.52 -7.11 -18.02
N PHE A 215 -3.31 -8.40 -17.75
CA PHE A 215 -4.25 -9.44 -18.14
C PHE A 215 -5.59 -9.33 -17.39
N HIS A 216 -5.57 -9.01 -16.09
CA HIS A 216 -6.78 -8.78 -15.29
C HIS A 216 -7.63 -7.61 -15.79
N THR A 217 -7.02 -6.50 -16.18
CA THR A 217 -7.76 -5.30 -16.57
C THR A 217 -8.25 -5.40 -18.02
N THR A 218 -7.41 -5.89 -18.93
CA THR A 218 -7.75 -6.02 -20.37
C THR A 218 -8.53 -7.28 -20.74
N GLY A 219 -8.56 -8.32 -19.89
CA GLY A 219 -9.22 -9.59 -20.21
C GLY A 219 -8.45 -10.45 -21.22
N ARG A 220 -7.21 -10.10 -21.56
CA ARG A 220 -6.37 -10.77 -22.57
C ARG A 220 -5.76 -12.09 -22.10
N TYR A 221 -6.56 -12.92 -21.42
CA TYR A 221 -6.10 -14.15 -20.76
C TYR A 221 -5.46 -15.14 -21.72
N ALA A 222 -5.97 -15.28 -22.95
CA ALA A 222 -5.37 -16.13 -23.98
C ALA A 222 -3.93 -15.70 -24.35
N SER A 223 -3.63 -14.39 -24.36
CA SER A 223 -2.27 -13.89 -24.57
C SER A 223 -1.35 -14.26 -23.41
N GLY A 224 -1.85 -14.12 -22.17
CA GLY A 224 -1.10 -14.47 -20.95
C GLY A 224 -0.87 -15.98 -20.77
N ILE A 225 -1.85 -16.81 -21.12
CA ILE A 225 -1.73 -18.28 -21.13
C ILE A 225 -0.62 -18.71 -22.09
N ASN A 226 -0.62 -18.20 -23.33
CA ASN A 226 0.42 -18.51 -24.31
C ASN A 226 1.83 -18.05 -23.86
N LEU A 227 1.94 -16.86 -23.26
CA LEU A 227 3.21 -16.34 -22.72
C LEU A 227 3.72 -17.21 -21.56
N PHE A 228 2.90 -17.46 -20.55
CA PHE A 228 3.34 -18.20 -19.37
C PHE A 228 3.51 -19.70 -19.63
N GLU A 229 2.76 -20.32 -20.54
CA GLU A 229 3.00 -21.71 -20.95
C GLU A 229 4.35 -21.86 -21.67
N LYS A 230 4.72 -20.90 -22.52
CA LYS A 230 6.04 -20.85 -23.16
C LYS A 230 7.16 -20.69 -22.12
N LEU A 231 7.02 -19.77 -21.17
CA LEU A 231 8.01 -19.53 -20.10
C LEU A 231 8.10 -20.70 -19.10
N ARG A 232 7.00 -21.42 -18.84
CA ARG A 232 6.94 -22.61 -17.98
C ARG A 232 7.82 -23.77 -18.48
N THR A 233 8.14 -23.80 -19.78
CA THR A 233 9.10 -24.78 -20.32
C THR A 233 10.56 -24.53 -19.89
N GLN A 234 10.86 -23.32 -19.38
CA GLN A 234 12.21 -22.92 -18.94
C GLN A 234 12.33 -22.90 -17.41
N ASN A 235 11.28 -22.50 -16.69
CA ASN A 235 11.22 -22.58 -15.22
C ASN A 235 9.83 -23.02 -14.75
N VAL A 236 9.78 -24.06 -13.91
CA VAL A 236 8.55 -24.66 -13.37
C VAL A 236 7.79 -23.69 -12.45
N GLU A 237 8.48 -22.78 -11.75
CA GLU A 237 7.89 -21.76 -10.86
C GLU A 237 6.79 -20.94 -11.56
N VAL A 238 6.95 -20.67 -12.86
CA VAL A 238 6.02 -19.90 -13.71
C VAL A 238 4.63 -20.55 -13.79
N ALA A 239 4.49 -21.84 -13.43
CA ALA A 239 3.20 -22.50 -13.27
C ALA A 239 2.24 -21.75 -12.32
N ALA A 240 2.76 -21.06 -11.30
CA ALA A 240 1.95 -20.23 -10.39
C ALA A 240 1.32 -19.02 -11.12
N LEU A 241 2.07 -18.36 -12.00
CA LEU A 241 1.57 -17.23 -12.81
C LEU A 241 0.57 -17.70 -13.86
N LEU A 242 0.86 -18.81 -14.54
CA LEU A 242 -0.05 -19.43 -15.49
C LEU A 242 -1.38 -19.82 -14.83
N ALA A 243 -1.34 -20.42 -13.64
CA ALA A 243 -2.53 -20.75 -12.88
C ALA A 243 -3.34 -19.52 -12.46
N LYS A 244 -2.68 -18.42 -12.03
CA LYS A 244 -3.35 -17.14 -11.76
C LYS A 244 -4.12 -16.63 -12.99
N VAL A 245 -3.53 -16.65 -14.19
CA VAL A 245 -4.23 -16.22 -15.43
C VAL A 245 -5.35 -17.19 -15.82
N LEU A 246 -5.16 -18.50 -15.68
CA LEU A 246 -6.21 -19.50 -15.93
C LEU A 246 -7.41 -19.31 -14.99
N PHE A 247 -7.17 -18.98 -13.71
CA PHE A 247 -8.24 -18.66 -12.76
C PHE A 247 -8.97 -17.37 -13.13
N MET A 248 -8.27 -16.33 -13.61
CA MET A 248 -8.91 -15.10 -14.15
C MET A 248 -9.74 -15.38 -15.41
N GLY A 249 -9.32 -16.35 -16.23
CA GLY A 249 -10.03 -16.83 -17.41
C GLY A 249 -11.15 -17.85 -17.14
N ASN A 250 -11.44 -18.19 -15.87
CA ASN A 250 -12.37 -19.24 -15.44
C ASN A 250 -11.99 -20.68 -15.86
N GLU A 251 -10.77 -20.94 -16.32
CA GLU A 251 -10.26 -22.27 -16.69
C GLU A 251 -9.73 -23.06 -15.46
N GLU A 252 -10.54 -23.10 -14.40
CA GLU A 252 -10.13 -23.54 -13.05
C GLU A 252 -9.56 -24.97 -13.02
N VAL A 253 -10.20 -25.90 -13.74
CA VAL A 253 -9.78 -27.30 -13.81
C VAL A 253 -8.40 -27.45 -14.46
N GLN A 254 -8.04 -26.56 -15.38
CA GLN A 254 -6.72 -26.54 -16.02
C GLN A 254 -5.66 -25.92 -15.10
N GLY A 255 -5.99 -24.81 -14.44
CA GLY A 255 -5.12 -24.18 -13.43
C GLY A 255 -4.74 -25.12 -12.29
N ILE A 256 -5.72 -25.83 -11.72
CA ILE A 256 -5.47 -26.81 -10.64
C ILE A 256 -4.58 -27.97 -11.12
N ARG A 257 -4.80 -28.49 -12.34
CA ARG A 257 -3.97 -29.57 -12.91
C ARG A 257 -2.52 -29.12 -13.10
N ILE A 258 -2.30 -27.92 -13.62
CA ILE A 258 -0.97 -27.36 -13.83
C ILE A 258 -0.24 -27.16 -12.50
N LEU A 259 -0.91 -26.63 -11.47
CA LEU A 259 -0.33 -26.54 -10.11
C LEU A 259 -0.02 -27.92 -9.54
N TYR A 260 -0.90 -28.91 -9.71
CA TYR A 260 -0.67 -30.28 -9.24
C TYR A 260 0.52 -30.97 -9.93
N ASP A 261 0.67 -30.82 -11.24
CA ASP A 261 1.78 -31.42 -11.99
C ASP A 261 3.11 -30.64 -11.81
N ALA A 262 3.06 -29.36 -11.45
CA ALA A 262 4.22 -28.56 -11.04
C ALA A 262 4.67 -28.87 -9.60
N LEU A 263 3.75 -28.98 -8.64
CA LEU A 263 4.03 -29.33 -7.25
C LEU A 263 4.55 -30.78 -7.08
N LYS A 264 4.33 -31.68 -8.05
CA LYS A 264 5.05 -32.97 -8.10
C LYS A 264 6.56 -32.82 -8.33
N GLN A 265 6.98 -31.73 -8.97
CA GLN A 265 8.37 -31.45 -9.33
C GLN A 265 9.03 -30.54 -8.28
N SER A 266 8.31 -29.55 -7.75
CA SER A 266 8.71 -28.71 -6.61
C SER A 266 7.65 -28.74 -5.50
N PRO A 267 7.69 -29.72 -4.56
CA PRO A 267 6.63 -29.89 -3.55
C PRO A 267 6.55 -28.81 -2.48
N MET A 268 7.56 -27.94 -2.38
CA MET A 268 7.68 -26.87 -1.37
C MET A 268 7.77 -25.49 -2.01
N ASP A 269 7.22 -25.31 -3.23
CA ASP A 269 7.09 -23.98 -3.82
C ASP A 269 5.99 -23.18 -3.09
N TYR A 270 6.40 -22.15 -2.34
CA TYR A 270 5.49 -21.37 -1.50
C TYR A 270 4.45 -20.58 -2.31
N VAL A 271 4.75 -20.19 -3.56
CA VAL A 271 3.88 -19.36 -4.42
C VAL A 271 2.80 -20.23 -5.07
N MET A 272 3.14 -21.44 -5.51
CA MET A 272 2.17 -22.44 -5.93
C MET A 272 1.24 -22.84 -4.78
N LEU A 273 1.80 -23.04 -3.57
CA LEU A 273 0.99 -23.36 -2.39
C LEU A 273 0.09 -22.19 -1.96
N ASP A 274 0.55 -20.94 -2.03
CA ASP A 274 -0.29 -19.74 -1.81
C ASP A 274 -1.42 -19.64 -2.86
N THR A 275 -1.13 -19.83 -4.15
CA THR A 275 -2.19 -19.78 -5.18
C THR A 275 -3.25 -20.86 -5.00
N GLN A 276 -2.89 -22.05 -4.50
CA GLN A 276 -3.88 -23.06 -4.10
C GLN A 276 -4.69 -22.62 -2.89
N ALA A 277 -4.05 -22.09 -1.84
CA ALA A 277 -4.73 -21.60 -0.64
C ALA A 277 -5.68 -20.42 -0.96
N GLU A 278 -5.24 -19.44 -1.75
CA GLU A 278 -6.05 -18.30 -2.22
C GLU A 278 -7.27 -18.78 -3.02
N PHE A 279 -7.08 -19.71 -3.97
CA PHE A 279 -8.16 -20.28 -4.78
C PHE A 279 -9.18 -21.03 -3.90
N LEU A 280 -8.71 -21.89 -3.00
CA LEU A 280 -9.56 -22.66 -2.09
C LEU A 280 -10.31 -21.75 -1.10
N LEU A 281 -9.67 -20.71 -0.58
CA LEU A 281 -10.29 -19.70 0.29
C LEU A 281 -11.39 -18.92 -0.44
N LYS A 282 -11.15 -18.47 -1.68
CA LYS A 282 -12.19 -17.84 -2.52
C LYS A 282 -13.35 -18.79 -2.78
N LYS A 283 -13.06 -20.07 -3.08
CA LYS A 283 -14.09 -21.11 -3.28
C LYS A 283 -14.84 -21.47 -2.00
N ALA A 284 -14.23 -21.36 -0.83
CA ALA A 284 -14.91 -21.54 0.46
C ALA A 284 -15.83 -20.35 0.78
N LYS A 285 -15.36 -19.11 0.61
CA LYS A 285 -16.18 -17.89 0.79
C LYS A 285 -17.39 -17.84 -0.16
N GLY A 286 -17.33 -18.53 -1.31
CA GLY A 286 -18.45 -18.73 -2.25
C GLY A 286 -19.24 -20.06 -2.13
N SER A 287 -19.06 -20.84 -1.06
CA SER A 287 -19.77 -22.13 -0.87
C SER A 287 -21.19 -21.94 -0.32
N ALA A 288 -22.19 -22.57 -0.96
CA ALA A 288 -23.58 -22.55 -0.48
C ALA A 288 -23.89 -23.62 0.60
N SER A 289 -23.07 -24.67 0.73
CA SER A 289 -23.18 -25.68 1.79
C SER A 289 -22.08 -25.46 2.85
N PRO A 290 -22.40 -25.54 4.16
CA PRO A 290 -21.41 -25.40 5.23
C PRO A 290 -20.37 -26.55 5.22
N ASP A 291 -20.77 -27.77 4.90
CA ASP A 291 -19.85 -28.92 4.80
C ASP A 291 -18.81 -28.67 3.70
N GLN A 292 -19.26 -28.15 2.55
CA GLN A 292 -18.36 -27.76 1.46
C GLN A 292 -17.52 -26.52 1.77
N LYS A 293 -17.91 -25.66 2.72
CA LYS A 293 -17.07 -24.58 3.24
C LYS A 293 -15.94 -25.17 4.08
N ASP A 294 -16.27 -26.02 5.05
CA ASP A 294 -15.30 -26.65 5.97
C ASP A 294 -14.28 -27.53 5.23
N ASP A 295 -14.71 -28.45 4.35
CA ASP A 295 -13.80 -29.27 3.54
C ASP A 295 -12.81 -28.42 2.71
N ARG A 296 -13.29 -27.32 2.10
CA ARG A 296 -12.42 -26.41 1.32
C ARG A 296 -11.46 -25.63 2.20
N LEU A 297 -11.87 -25.23 3.41
CA LEU A 297 -11.00 -24.54 4.36
C LEU A 297 -9.93 -25.46 4.96
N ARG A 298 -10.27 -26.72 5.27
CA ARG A 298 -9.29 -27.74 5.69
C ARG A 298 -8.22 -27.98 4.62
N LEU A 299 -8.62 -28.01 3.34
CA LEU A 299 -7.67 -28.09 2.23
C LEU A 299 -6.84 -26.79 2.09
N ALA A 300 -7.47 -25.62 2.21
CA ALA A 300 -6.75 -24.33 2.17
C ALA A 300 -5.72 -24.21 3.29
N LEU A 301 -6.06 -24.66 4.51
CA LEU A 301 -5.17 -24.71 5.66
C LEU A 301 -3.95 -25.59 5.39
N GLY A 302 -4.16 -26.79 4.85
CA GLY A 302 -3.06 -27.70 4.47
C GLY A 302 -2.13 -27.17 3.36
N CYS A 303 -2.61 -26.23 2.54
CA CYS A 303 -1.77 -25.51 1.57
C CYS A 303 -1.04 -24.32 2.24
N ALA A 304 -1.74 -23.51 3.05
CA ALA A 304 -1.19 -22.31 3.68
C ALA A 304 -0.15 -22.63 4.76
N ASP A 305 -0.35 -23.67 5.57
CA ASP A 305 0.62 -24.19 6.53
C ASP A 305 1.93 -24.57 5.83
N ARG A 306 1.86 -25.37 4.75
CA ARG A 306 3.03 -25.75 3.96
C ARG A 306 3.70 -24.58 3.26
N SER A 307 2.93 -23.60 2.77
CA SER A 307 3.47 -22.35 2.21
C SER A 307 4.27 -21.57 3.27
N THR A 308 3.75 -21.50 4.49
CA THR A 308 4.40 -20.84 5.64
C THR A 308 5.66 -21.59 6.09
N ILE A 309 5.65 -22.92 6.09
CA ILE A 309 6.84 -23.76 6.34
C ILE A 309 7.90 -23.59 5.23
N ALA A 310 7.47 -23.42 3.97
CA ALA A 310 8.36 -23.23 2.82
C ALA A 310 9.03 -21.85 2.80
N ALA A 311 8.28 -20.78 3.11
CA ALA A 311 8.79 -19.41 3.16
C ALA A 311 8.31 -18.68 4.44
N PRO A 312 8.93 -18.96 5.60
CA PRO A 312 8.54 -18.37 6.88
C PRO A 312 9.01 -16.91 7.05
N SER A 313 9.84 -16.38 6.15
CA SER A 313 10.27 -14.97 6.15
C SER A 313 9.37 -14.06 5.33
N GLU A 314 8.51 -14.60 4.46
CA GLU A 314 7.63 -13.82 3.58
C GLU A 314 6.30 -13.48 4.28
N PHE A 315 5.86 -12.23 4.20
CA PHE A 315 4.61 -11.78 4.85
C PHE A 315 3.37 -12.50 4.30
N GLY A 316 3.34 -12.74 2.98
CA GLY A 316 2.15 -13.27 2.29
C GLY A 316 1.72 -14.66 2.76
N THR A 317 2.66 -15.51 3.18
CA THR A 317 2.36 -16.90 3.62
C THR A 317 1.62 -16.91 4.96
N TRP A 318 2.17 -16.21 5.96
CA TRP A 318 1.54 -15.98 7.25
C TRP A 318 0.21 -15.23 7.14
N ALA A 319 0.14 -14.20 6.29
CA ALA A 319 -1.10 -13.46 6.05
C ALA A 319 -2.20 -14.36 5.47
N ARG A 320 -1.88 -15.24 4.51
CA ARG A 320 -2.82 -16.23 3.97
C ARG A 320 -3.27 -17.23 5.03
N LEU A 321 -2.34 -17.72 5.85
CA LEU A 321 -2.66 -18.67 6.94
C LEU A 321 -3.61 -18.03 7.96
N ALA A 322 -3.39 -16.77 8.32
CA ALA A 322 -4.30 -16.00 9.17
C ALA A 322 -5.68 -15.78 8.50
N GLU A 323 -5.73 -15.43 7.21
CA GLU A 323 -7.00 -15.32 6.45
C GLU A 323 -7.81 -16.64 6.45
N VAL A 324 -7.13 -17.79 6.37
CA VAL A 324 -7.78 -19.11 6.43
C VAL A 324 -8.35 -19.37 7.83
N TYR A 325 -7.59 -19.14 8.90
CA TYR A 325 -8.11 -19.27 10.27
C TYR A 325 -9.29 -18.32 10.55
N VAL A 326 -9.24 -17.09 10.04
CA VAL A 326 -10.35 -16.10 10.10
C VAL A 326 -11.60 -16.52 9.31
N ALA A 327 -11.45 -17.39 8.31
CA ALA A 327 -12.57 -17.99 7.58
C ALA A 327 -13.07 -19.31 8.20
N MET A 328 -12.22 -20.01 8.95
CA MET A 328 -12.55 -21.17 9.81
C MET A 328 -13.14 -20.78 11.17
N GLU A 329 -13.12 -19.49 11.51
CA GLU A 329 -13.61 -18.94 12.79
C GLU A 329 -12.78 -19.41 14.01
N ASP A 330 -11.50 -19.74 13.75
CA ASP A 330 -10.49 -20.08 14.75
C ASP A 330 -9.68 -18.83 15.12
N TRP A 331 -10.20 -18.07 16.07
CA TRP A 331 -9.68 -16.74 16.41
C TRP A 331 -8.35 -16.79 17.18
N GLU A 332 -8.10 -17.84 17.96
CA GLU A 332 -6.89 -17.97 18.78
C GLU A 332 -5.69 -18.32 17.88
N ASN A 333 -5.84 -19.23 16.92
CA ASN A 333 -4.79 -19.51 15.93
C ASN A 333 -4.66 -18.38 14.90
N ALA A 334 -5.76 -17.72 14.48
CA ALA A 334 -5.69 -16.54 13.63
C ALA A 334 -4.83 -15.42 14.26
N LEU A 335 -5.08 -15.07 15.53
CA LEU A 335 -4.36 -14.00 16.20
C LEU A 335 -2.89 -14.39 16.49
N THR A 336 -2.65 -15.65 16.86
CA THR A 336 -1.30 -16.21 17.03
C THR A 336 -0.48 -16.15 15.73
N THR A 337 -1.12 -16.50 14.61
CA THR A 337 -0.51 -16.44 13.27
C THR A 337 -0.22 -15.01 12.87
N LEU A 338 -1.17 -14.09 13.08
CA LEU A 338 -1.01 -12.67 12.78
C LEU A 338 0.16 -12.04 13.56
N ASN A 339 0.30 -12.35 14.84
CA ASN A 339 1.44 -11.92 15.67
C ASN A 339 2.79 -12.52 15.23
N SER A 340 2.76 -13.60 14.44
CA SER A 340 3.95 -14.25 13.90
C SER A 340 4.31 -13.75 12.48
N CYS A 341 3.51 -12.86 11.88
CA CYS A 341 3.78 -12.29 10.56
C CYS A 341 5.08 -11.45 10.56
N PRO A 342 6.01 -11.68 9.62
CA PRO A 342 7.16 -10.80 9.42
C PRO A 342 6.72 -9.47 8.79
N MET A 343 7.03 -8.35 9.44
CA MET A 343 6.54 -7.02 9.05
C MET A 343 7.63 -6.19 8.37
N PHE A 344 7.38 -5.78 7.12
CA PHE A 344 8.30 -4.95 6.35
C PHE A 344 7.92 -3.46 6.38
N THR A 345 8.92 -2.58 6.44
CA THR A 345 8.74 -1.13 6.27
C THR A 345 8.29 -0.81 4.85
N TYR A 346 7.15 -0.12 4.72
CA TYR A 346 6.65 0.32 3.42
C TYR A 346 7.62 1.30 2.75
N GLN A 347 8.08 0.96 1.55
CA GLN A 347 8.76 1.88 0.64
C GLN A 347 7.68 2.48 -0.29
N ASP A 348 7.64 3.82 -0.38
CA ASP A 348 6.76 4.51 -1.33
C ASP A 348 7.42 4.54 -2.71
N LYS A 349 6.62 4.77 -3.76
CA LYS A 349 7.09 4.84 -5.14
C LYS A 349 8.00 6.04 -5.33
N ASP A 350 9.07 5.89 -6.11
CA ASP A 350 10.06 6.93 -6.44
C ASP A 350 9.38 8.24 -6.91
N ALA A 351 9.20 9.21 -6.01
CA ALA A 351 8.62 10.51 -6.35
C ALA A 351 9.68 11.43 -7.01
N PRO A 352 9.32 12.26 -8.00
CA PRO A 352 10.24 13.23 -8.56
C PRO A 352 10.51 14.34 -7.54
N VAL A 353 11.73 14.38 -7.00
CA VAL A 353 12.21 15.50 -6.18
C VAL A 353 12.61 16.63 -7.12
N MET A 354 11.94 17.78 -7.01
CA MET A 354 12.12 18.94 -7.89
C MET A 354 12.22 20.23 -7.07
N PRO A 355 12.89 21.29 -7.60
CA PRO A 355 12.83 22.64 -7.04
C PRO A 355 11.39 23.18 -6.98
N GLU A 356 11.16 24.23 -6.18
CA GLU A 356 9.88 24.93 -6.16
C GLU A 356 9.68 25.70 -7.48
N PRO A 357 8.62 25.43 -8.27
CA PRO A 357 8.42 26.07 -9.56
C PRO A 357 8.00 27.53 -9.40
N ARG A 358 8.58 28.40 -10.22
CA ARG A 358 8.35 29.85 -10.22
C ARG A 358 6.93 30.26 -10.64
N ASP A 359 6.26 29.43 -11.45
CA ASP A 359 4.85 29.57 -11.83
C ASP A 359 4.28 28.19 -12.20
N ILE A 360 2.99 27.96 -11.97
CA ILE A 360 2.31 26.67 -12.15
C ILE A 360 1.07 26.85 -13.03
N HIS A 361 1.19 26.55 -14.32
CA HIS A 361 0.07 26.62 -15.25
C HIS A 361 -0.66 25.26 -15.37
N LEU A 362 -1.86 25.17 -14.79
CA LEU A 362 -2.75 23.99 -14.89
C LEU A 362 -3.99 24.29 -15.74
N PRO A 363 -3.91 24.23 -17.09
CA PRO A 363 -5.03 24.54 -17.96
C PRO A 363 -6.10 23.45 -17.92
N THR A 364 -7.37 23.85 -18.02
CA THR A 364 -8.53 22.94 -18.14
C THR A 364 -8.94 22.78 -19.60
N LEU A 365 -9.17 21.56 -20.07
CA LEU A 365 -9.83 21.32 -21.36
C LEU A 365 -11.28 21.82 -21.31
N GLN A 366 -11.85 22.20 -22.46
CA GLN A 366 -13.28 22.56 -22.53
C GLN A 366 -14.14 21.29 -22.53
N GLU A 367 -13.61 20.23 -23.15
CA GLU A 367 -14.21 18.91 -23.29
C GLU A 367 -14.38 18.19 -21.95
N THR A 368 -13.58 18.53 -20.94
CA THR A 368 -13.64 17.93 -19.59
C THR A 368 -14.49 18.73 -18.62
N ARG A 369 -15.11 19.84 -19.04
CA ARG A 369 -15.89 20.68 -18.13
C ARG A 369 -17.20 20.02 -17.74
N LEU A 370 -17.45 19.97 -16.44
CA LEU A 370 -18.73 19.54 -15.87
C LEU A 370 -18.94 20.32 -14.57
N ASP A 371 -20.04 21.06 -14.47
CA ASP A 371 -20.28 21.98 -13.35
C ASP A 371 -20.36 21.27 -11.99
N GLU A 372 -20.72 19.97 -11.97
CA GLU A 372 -20.66 19.11 -10.77
C GLU A 372 -19.24 18.85 -10.26
N ILE A 373 -18.22 18.98 -11.12
CA ILE A 373 -16.80 18.66 -10.84
C ILE A 373 -15.94 19.93 -10.76
N ASP A 374 -16.23 20.93 -11.60
CA ASP A 374 -15.51 22.20 -11.68
C ASP A 374 -16.08 23.29 -10.75
N SER A 375 -17.13 22.99 -9.97
CA SER A 375 -17.61 23.89 -8.93
C SER A 375 -16.54 24.09 -7.86
N GLU A 376 -16.02 25.31 -7.75
CA GLU A 376 -15.15 25.69 -6.64
C GLU A 376 -15.90 25.44 -5.30
N PRO A 377 -15.21 24.95 -4.26
CA PRO A 377 -15.83 24.85 -2.95
C PRO A 377 -16.20 26.27 -2.48
N GLU A 378 -17.51 26.57 -2.34
CA GLU A 378 -17.93 27.86 -1.78
C GLU A 378 -17.16 28.06 -0.47
N SER A 379 -16.54 29.22 -0.26
CA SER A 379 -15.65 29.44 0.91
C SER A 379 -16.36 29.34 2.28
N ARG A 380 -17.69 29.16 2.27
CA ARG A 380 -18.52 28.78 3.42
C ARG A 380 -18.31 27.33 3.88
N TYR A 381 -17.85 26.44 2.99
CA TYR A 381 -17.55 25.03 3.27
C TYR A 381 -16.07 24.78 3.55
N ALA A 382 -15.26 25.83 3.72
CA ALA A 382 -13.98 25.77 4.43
C ALA A 382 -14.20 25.65 5.95
N GLU A 383 -15.19 24.83 6.37
CA GLU A 383 -15.46 24.52 7.76
C GLU A 383 -14.31 23.70 8.33
N GLN A 384 -13.85 24.08 9.52
CA GLN A 384 -12.68 23.48 10.14
C GLN A 384 -12.96 22.01 10.53
N VAL A 385 -12.43 21.09 9.74
CA VAL A 385 -12.54 19.63 9.95
C VAL A 385 -12.06 19.26 11.35
N ASP A 386 -12.82 18.42 12.05
CA ASP A 386 -12.50 17.94 13.39
C ASP A 386 -11.08 17.32 13.43
N PRO A 387 -10.15 17.84 14.28
CA PRO A 387 -8.79 17.31 14.36
C PRO A 387 -8.73 15.82 14.74
N SER A 388 -9.74 15.28 15.42
CA SER A 388 -9.81 13.85 15.74
C SER A 388 -10.06 12.97 14.51
N LEU A 389 -10.70 13.50 13.47
CA LEU A 389 -10.93 12.82 12.20
C LEU A 389 -9.70 12.88 11.29
N LEU A 390 -8.99 14.02 11.27
CA LEU A 390 -7.75 14.19 10.49
C LEU A 390 -6.60 13.31 11.03
N ASN A 391 -6.51 13.12 12.35
CA ASN A 391 -5.42 12.38 12.99
C ASN A 391 -5.63 10.85 13.06
N LEU A 392 -6.64 10.28 12.35
CA LEU A 392 -6.91 8.84 12.32
C LEU A 392 -5.77 8.03 11.68
N ARG A 393 -4.86 7.53 12.52
CA ARG A 393 -3.62 6.83 12.13
C ARG A 393 -3.85 5.67 11.15
N ALA A 394 -4.99 4.97 11.26
CA ALA A 394 -5.37 3.87 10.39
C ALA A 394 -5.43 4.25 8.89
N ALA A 395 -5.72 5.51 8.56
CA ALA A 395 -5.76 6.00 7.18
C ALA A 395 -4.36 6.04 6.52
N ALA A 396 -3.29 6.14 7.33
CA ALA A 396 -1.91 6.22 6.86
C ALA A 396 -1.26 4.86 6.60
N TYR A 397 -1.81 3.74 7.10
CA TYR A 397 -1.20 2.42 6.91
C TYR A 397 -1.08 2.04 5.43
N ARG A 398 0.09 1.50 5.05
CA ARG A 398 0.44 0.99 3.71
C ARG A 398 1.21 -0.33 3.87
N GLY A 399 1.44 -1.06 2.78
CA GLY A 399 2.14 -2.35 2.79
C GLY A 399 1.53 -3.39 3.75
N THR A 400 2.40 -4.20 4.35
CA THR A 400 2.10 -5.25 5.34
C THR A 400 1.13 -4.79 6.44
N PHE A 401 1.37 -3.62 7.06
CA PHE A 401 0.55 -3.06 8.13
C PHE A 401 -0.91 -2.83 7.73
N LYS A 402 -1.16 -2.38 6.49
CA LYS A 402 -2.53 -2.20 5.97
C LYS A 402 -3.26 -3.54 5.83
N HIS A 403 -2.55 -4.57 5.38
CA HIS A 403 -3.12 -5.91 5.21
C HIS A 403 -3.39 -6.59 6.55
N ALA A 404 -2.43 -6.54 7.48
CA ALA A 404 -2.59 -7.02 8.85
C ALA A 404 -3.75 -6.32 9.58
N TYR A 405 -3.90 -5.00 9.42
CA TYR A 405 -5.03 -4.25 9.96
C TYR A 405 -6.37 -4.69 9.36
N SER A 406 -6.42 -4.99 8.05
CA SER A 406 -7.64 -5.50 7.40
C SER A 406 -8.05 -6.90 7.89
N ILE A 407 -7.08 -7.77 8.25
CA ILE A 407 -7.38 -9.06 8.89
C ILE A 407 -7.95 -8.81 10.30
N LEU A 408 -7.36 -7.90 11.06
CA LEU A 408 -7.84 -7.53 12.40
C LEU A 408 -9.26 -6.92 12.36
N THR A 409 -9.62 -6.12 11.35
CA THR A 409 -11.00 -5.63 11.20
C THR A 409 -11.97 -6.71 10.70
N GLU A 410 -11.56 -7.67 9.84
CA GLU A 410 -12.40 -8.84 9.49
C GLU A 410 -12.65 -9.76 10.71
N MET A 411 -11.72 -9.84 11.67
CA MET A 411 -11.98 -10.51 12.95
C MET A 411 -12.97 -9.69 13.80
N THR A 412 -12.68 -8.41 14.00
CA THR A 412 -13.45 -7.52 14.89
C THR A 412 -14.91 -7.40 14.49
N SER A 413 -15.21 -7.32 13.19
CA SER A 413 -16.59 -7.22 12.69
C SER A 413 -17.41 -8.50 12.88
N LYS A 414 -16.78 -9.65 13.13
CA LYS A 414 -17.45 -10.95 13.36
C LYS A 414 -17.64 -11.25 14.85
N ILE A 415 -16.66 -10.98 15.71
CA ILE A 415 -16.71 -11.34 17.14
C ILE A 415 -16.92 -10.16 18.10
N GLY A 416 -16.72 -8.92 17.65
CA GLY A 416 -16.78 -7.74 18.49
C GLY A 416 -15.54 -7.52 19.36
N TRP A 417 -15.37 -6.27 19.81
CA TRP A 417 -14.18 -5.79 20.54
C TRP A 417 -13.92 -6.55 21.84
N ASP A 418 -14.92 -6.73 22.69
CA ASP A 418 -14.74 -7.34 24.01
C ASP A 418 -14.36 -8.82 23.93
N GLN A 419 -14.81 -9.52 22.89
CA GLN A 419 -14.44 -10.92 22.67
C GLN A 419 -13.02 -11.02 22.09
N LEU A 420 -12.65 -10.12 21.18
CA LEU A 420 -11.29 -10.00 20.67
C LEU A 420 -10.29 -9.69 21.80
N LEU A 421 -10.64 -8.82 22.76
CA LEU A 421 -9.81 -8.55 23.93
C LEU A 421 -9.63 -9.77 24.85
N LYS A 422 -10.67 -10.61 25.05
CA LYS A 422 -10.54 -11.88 25.79
C LYS A 422 -9.60 -12.85 25.08
N ILE A 423 -9.74 -12.98 23.75
CA ILE A 423 -8.82 -13.81 22.95
C ILE A 423 -7.39 -13.28 23.04
N ARG A 424 -7.20 -11.96 22.95
CA ARG A 424 -5.90 -11.31 23.17
C ARG A 424 -5.31 -11.64 24.54
N SER A 425 -6.11 -11.57 25.61
CA SER A 425 -5.66 -11.90 26.97
C SER A 425 -5.56 -13.39 27.27
N ASN A 426 -6.17 -14.28 26.47
CA ASN A 426 -5.94 -15.72 26.52
C ASN A 426 -4.60 -16.11 25.89
N VAL A 427 -4.31 -15.55 24.71
CA VAL A 427 -3.19 -15.94 23.85
C VAL A 427 -1.88 -15.24 24.24
N PHE A 428 -1.94 -13.97 24.66
CA PHE A 428 -0.76 -13.15 24.91
C PHE A 428 -0.51 -12.75 26.38
N VAL A 429 0.76 -12.41 26.63
CA VAL A 429 1.28 -11.61 27.73
C VAL A 429 1.86 -10.32 27.14
N MET A 430 1.68 -9.19 27.82
CA MET A 430 2.23 -7.90 27.43
C MET A 430 3.71 -7.76 27.84
N GLU A 431 4.49 -6.90 27.18
CA GLU A 431 5.93 -6.80 27.47
C GLU A 431 6.21 -6.38 28.92
N ASP A 432 5.41 -5.48 29.49
CA ASP A 432 5.56 -5.03 30.88
C ASP A 432 5.23 -6.15 31.89
N GLU A 433 4.15 -6.92 31.65
CA GLU A 433 3.83 -8.13 32.43
C GLU A 433 4.97 -9.17 32.36
N TYR A 434 5.65 -9.28 31.21
CA TYR A 434 6.80 -10.17 31.03
C TYR A 434 8.05 -9.66 31.76
N ARG A 435 8.30 -8.35 31.75
CA ARG A 435 9.41 -7.69 32.48
C ARG A 435 9.22 -7.81 33.99
N GLU A 436 8.03 -7.51 34.50
CA GLU A 436 7.68 -7.72 35.92
C GLU A 436 7.81 -9.19 36.33
N LYS A 437 7.47 -10.14 35.44
CA LYS A 437 7.72 -11.58 35.65
C LYS A 437 9.23 -11.88 35.74
N GLN A 438 10.08 -11.24 34.96
CA GLN A 438 11.54 -11.43 34.98
C GLN A 438 12.18 -10.85 36.25
N GLU A 439 11.78 -9.65 36.67
CA GLU A 439 12.25 -8.98 37.89
C GLU A 439 11.76 -9.70 39.17
N SER A 440 10.52 -10.17 39.18
CA SER A 440 10.00 -10.97 40.31
C SER A 440 10.59 -12.38 40.38
N THR A 441 10.91 -13.01 39.25
CA THR A 441 11.56 -14.34 39.21
C THR A 441 13.03 -14.30 39.66
N THR A 442 13.71 -13.17 39.52
CA THR A 442 15.07 -13.00 40.07
C THR A 442 15.11 -12.74 41.58
N MET A 443 13.96 -12.53 42.23
CA MET A 443 13.85 -12.20 43.66
C MET A 443 13.71 -13.42 44.59
N TYR A 444 14.58 -14.42 44.44
CA TYR A 444 14.70 -15.50 45.44
C TYR A 444 15.25 -14.94 46.79
N PRO A 445 14.86 -15.50 47.95
CA PRO A 445 15.01 -14.83 49.23
C PRO A 445 16.47 -14.72 49.69
N LYS A 446 16.87 -13.50 50.07
CA LYS A 446 18.11 -13.19 50.80
C LYS A 446 18.08 -13.80 52.23
N ASN A 447 18.30 -15.11 52.34
CA ASN A 447 18.68 -15.81 53.58
C ASN A 447 19.14 -17.26 53.29
N ARG A 448 20.30 -17.41 52.66
CA ARG A 448 21.07 -18.67 52.65
C ARG A 448 22.54 -18.34 52.92
N ASN A 449 23.05 -18.78 54.07
CA ASN A 449 24.41 -18.46 54.50
C ASN A 449 25.44 -19.33 53.78
N ALA A 450 26.58 -18.75 53.40
CA ALA A 450 27.60 -19.40 52.58
C ALA A 450 28.49 -20.40 53.35
N SER A 451 27.91 -21.50 53.86
CA SER A 451 28.69 -22.56 54.54
C SER A 451 28.00 -23.94 54.60
N THR A 452 27.52 -24.49 53.48
CA THR A 452 27.17 -25.94 53.35
C THR A 452 27.31 -26.55 51.95
N ASP A 453 27.29 -25.76 50.87
CA ASP A 453 27.13 -26.27 49.48
C ASP A 453 28.44 -26.83 48.85
N ALA A 454 29.12 -27.72 49.56
CA ALA A 454 30.36 -28.37 49.14
C ALA A 454 30.38 -29.89 49.37
N LEU A 455 29.21 -30.56 49.36
CA LEU A 455 29.14 -32.02 49.61
C LEU A 455 27.90 -32.74 49.03
N ARG A 456 27.53 -32.42 47.78
CA ARG A 456 26.75 -33.26 46.83
C ARG A 456 26.73 -32.53 45.47
N GLY A 457 27.05 -33.14 44.33
CA GLY A 457 27.20 -34.56 44.03
C GLY A 457 26.19 -34.96 42.95
N THR A 458 26.45 -34.58 41.71
CA THR A 458 25.64 -34.91 40.53
C THR A 458 25.79 -36.37 40.13
N PRO A 459 24.70 -37.05 39.75
CA PRO A 459 24.73 -38.23 38.88
C PRO A 459 24.21 -37.86 37.48
N ASP A 460 25.02 -38.12 36.46
CA ASP A 460 24.72 -37.84 35.05
C ASP A 460 23.74 -38.85 34.40
N PRO A 461 23.16 -38.53 33.22
CA PRO A 461 22.09 -39.32 32.62
C PRO A 461 22.55 -40.67 32.01
N THR A 462 21.62 -41.62 31.95
CA THR A 462 21.85 -42.96 31.40
C THR A 462 21.98 -42.99 29.86
N THR A 463 22.96 -43.74 29.37
CA THR A 463 23.41 -43.79 27.97
C THR A 463 22.68 -44.78 27.06
N ASN A 464 22.63 -44.47 25.75
CA ASN A 464 22.57 -45.44 24.64
C ASN A 464 23.01 -44.74 23.33
N GLY A 465 23.98 -45.18 22.52
CA GLY A 465 24.99 -46.22 22.73
C GLY A 465 25.41 -46.98 21.45
N ARG A 466 26.56 -46.67 20.84
CA ARG A 466 27.35 -47.58 19.96
C ARG A 466 28.80 -47.07 19.80
N ALA A 467 29.75 -47.96 19.45
CA ALA A 467 31.19 -47.74 19.64
C ALA A 467 32.09 -47.94 18.40
N SER A 468 33.22 -47.21 18.35
CA SER A 468 34.60 -47.59 17.91
C SER A 468 35.51 -46.39 18.32
N GLU A 469 36.58 -46.51 19.12
CA GLU A 469 37.90 -47.14 18.87
C GLU A 469 38.71 -46.46 17.75
N ALA A 470 39.98 -46.03 17.92
CA ALA A 470 40.86 -45.96 19.11
C ALA A 470 42.08 -44.99 18.87
N GLY A 471 42.92 -44.76 19.90
CA GLY A 471 44.16 -43.93 19.85
C GLY A 471 43.97 -42.56 20.53
N ASP A 472 44.43 -42.27 21.76
CA ASP A 472 45.80 -42.28 22.36
C ASP A 472 46.65 -41.06 21.90
N GLU A 473 47.44 -40.37 22.74
CA GLU A 473 47.98 -40.71 24.08
C GLU A 473 48.12 -39.47 25.02
N GLU A 474 48.67 -39.61 26.23
CA GLU A 474 48.66 -38.60 27.32
C GLU A 474 49.84 -37.58 27.30
N ALA A 475 49.62 -36.37 27.85
CA ALA A 475 50.37 -35.76 28.97
C ALA A 475 50.13 -34.23 29.10
N LYS A 476 50.40 -33.54 30.22
CA LYS A 476 50.10 -33.70 31.66
C LYS A 476 50.79 -32.54 32.41
N ASP A 477 50.17 -32.17 33.54
CA ASP A 477 50.74 -31.51 34.72
C ASP A 477 51.25 -30.04 34.65
N GLU A 478 50.67 -29.26 35.56
CA GLU A 478 50.96 -27.86 35.92
C GLU A 478 52.26 -27.72 36.74
N LYS A 479 52.76 -26.49 36.95
CA LYS A 479 52.98 -25.93 38.31
C LYS A 479 53.44 -24.47 38.40
N THR A 480 52.77 -23.70 39.29
CA THR A 480 53.27 -22.80 40.38
C THR A 480 54.57 -21.96 40.18
N LYS A 481 54.74 -20.73 40.72
CA LYS A 481 53.93 -19.85 41.60
C LYS A 481 54.61 -18.45 41.72
N ASP A 482 53.87 -17.47 42.25
CA ASP A 482 54.27 -16.32 43.11
C ASP A 482 55.34 -15.27 42.67
N GLU A 483 54.94 -13.99 42.82
CA GLU A 483 55.68 -12.84 43.44
C GLU A 483 56.96 -12.28 42.74
N GLU A 484 57.32 -10.98 42.77
CA GLU A 484 56.68 -9.76 43.33
C GLU A 484 57.13 -8.46 42.58
N THR A 485 56.51 -7.31 42.93
CA THR A 485 56.73 -5.85 42.63
C THR A 485 58.06 -5.36 41.96
N LYS A 486 58.15 -4.17 41.32
CA LYS A 486 57.96 -2.82 41.92
C LYS A 486 58.05 -1.61 40.94
N ASP A 487 57.89 -0.40 41.52
CA ASP A 487 58.20 0.98 41.05
C ASP A 487 57.23 1.64 40.03
N GLU A 488 57.06 2.98 39.97
CA GLU A 488 56.74 4.03 40.99
C GLU A 488 56.32 5.35 40.27
N ASP A 489 55.52 6.21 40.93
CA ASP A 489 54.92 7.50 40.46
C ASP A 489 55.92 8.72 40.65
N PRO A 490 55.63 10.07 40.50
CA PRO A 490 54.34 10.82 40.58
C PRO A 490 54.17 12.18 39.80
N GLU A 491 53.11 12.94 40.17
CA GLU A 491 52.92 14.44 40.15
C GLU A 491 52.87 15.21 38.79
N GLU A 492 52.15 16.34 38.60
CA GLU A 492 50.95 16.99 39.22
C GLU A 492 50.23 17.80 38.08
N GLU A 493 49.33 18.81 38.17
CA GLU A 493 48.79 19.75 39.18
C GLU A 493 47.22 19.76 39.14
N ASN A 494 46.53 20.90 39.38
CA ASN A 494 45.05 21.05 39.46
C ASN A 494 44.49 22.26 38.68
N GLU A 495 43.15 22.34 38.51
CA GLU A 495 42.34 23.49 38.99
C GLU A 495 40.81 23.17 39.04
N GLU A 496 40.07 23.85 39.93
CA GLU A 496 38.62 23.68 40.20
C GLU A 496 37.77 24.75 39.46
N GLU A 497 36.44 24.67 39.31
CA GLU A 497 35.35 25.04 40.26
C GLU A 497 34.00 24.86 39.49
N ALA A 498 32.77 24.95 40.05
CA ALA A 498 32.19 24.58 41.34
C ALA A 498 30.64 24.77 41.25
N GLU A 499 29.83 23.92 41.90
CA GLU A 499 28.39 24.22 42.16
C GLU A 499 28.23 24.99 43.48
N PRO A 500 27.10 25.72 43.65
CA PRO A 500 26.35 25.51 44.89
C PRO A 500 24.82 25.43 44.73
N SER A 501 24.14 24.92 45.77
CA SER A 501 22.69 24.68 45.82
C SER A 501 22.04 25.18 47.14
N ALA A 502 20.71 25.07 47.25
CA ALA A 502 19.85 25.51 48.38
C ALA A 502 19.64 27.06 48.50
N ASP A 503 18.61 27.59 49.16
CA ASP A 503 17.77 27.07 50.26
C ASP A 503 16.27 27.51 50.22
N LYS A 504 15.52 27.36 51.32
CA LYS A 504 14.05 27.35 51.46
C LYS A 504 13.47 28.62 52.14
N GLY A 505 12.17 28.86 51.92
CA GLY A 505 11.30 29.68 52.80
C GLY A 505 9.93 29.93 52.12
N LYS A 506 8.75 29.70 52.71
CA LYS A 506 8.15 30.25 53.96
C LYS A 506 7.90 31.77 53.89
N GLU A 507 6.71 32.32 54.19
CA GLU A 507 5.48 31.72 54.74
C GLU A 507 4.24 32.66 54.62
N LYS A 508 3.04 32.11 54.91
CA LYS A 508 1.78 32.77 55.34
C LYS A 508 0.90 33.53 54.32
N ALA A 509 -0.41 33.48 54.63
CA ALA A 509 -1.52 34.27 54.10
C ALA A 509 -2.16 35.09 55.24
N VAL A 510 -3.19 35.88 54.94
CA VAL A 510 -4.47 35.98 55.72
C VAL A 510 -5.44 36.96 55.02
N ASP A 511 -6.63 36.43 54.70
CA ASP A 511 -8.01 36.95 54.74
C ASP A 511 -8.35 38.47 54.74
N ASP A 512 -9.43 38.81 54.02
CA ASP A 512 -10.66 39.34 54.67
C ASP A 512 -11.93 38.94 53.85
N GLU A 513 -13.12 39.08 54.43
CA GLU A 513 -14.35 38.35 54.08
C GLU A 513 -15.45 39.11 53.28
N SER A 514 -16.52 38.35 52.98
CA SER A 514 -17.93 38.72 52.78
C SER A 514 -18.46 38.84 51.33
N GLY A 515 -19.64 38.30 50.98
CA GLY A 515 -20.63 37.55 51.78
C GLY A 515 -21.46 36.56 50.94
N ALA A 516 -22.22 35.69 51.62
CA ALA A 516 -22.76 34.45 51.04
C ALA A 516 -24.26 34.48 50.65
N GLN A 517 -24.73 33.33 50.10
CA GLN A 517 -26.12 32.92 49.79
C GLN A 517 -26.63 33.33 48.38
N THR A 518 -27.36 32.50 47.60
CA THR A 518 -27.87 31.12 47.83
C THR A 518 -28.22 30.36 46.54
N LEU A 519 -28.22 29.02 46.63
CA LEU A 519 -29.02 28.02 45.88
C LEU A 519 -28.74 27.67 44.39
N SER A 520 -28.63 26.36 44.17
CA SER A 520 -28.60 25.56 42.93
C SER A 520 -30.04 25.24 42.41
N PRO A 521 -30.30 24.45 41.33
CA PRO A 521 -29.40 23.59 40.55
C PRO A 521 -29.58 23.57 39.01
N GLY A 522 -28.75 22.77 38.33
CA GLY A 522 -28.90 22.37 36.92
C GLY A 522 -27.71 21.51 36.45
N ALA A 523 -27.87 20.18 36.46
CA ALA A 523 -26.77 19.25 36.18
C ALA A 523 -26.56 19.02 34.68
N GLY A 524 -25.30 18.88 34.27
CA GLY A 524 -24.89 18.27 33.01
C GLY A 524 -24.16 16.97 33.30
N GLU A 525 -24.62 15.85 32.74
CA GLU A 525 -24.04 14.53 32.95
C GLU A 525 -22.77 14.36 32.09
N ASN A 526 -21.61 14.21 32.74
CA ASN A 526 -20.42 13.69 32.06
C ASN A 526 -20.60 12.19 31.86
N ILE A 527 -20.69 11.74 30.61
CA ILE A 527 -20.65 10.31 30.29
C ILE A 527 -19.23 9.79 30.57
N GLU A 528 -19.13 8.86 31.51
CA GLU A 528 -17.86 8.38 32.05
C GLU A 528 -17.04 7.55 31.05
N ARG A 529 -15.73 7.46 31.28
CA ARG A 529 -14.89 6.45 30.63
C ARG A 529 -15.30 5.06 31.17
N PRO A 530 -15.41 4.02 30.31
CA PRO A 530 -15.77 2.68 30.78
C PRO A 530 -14.72 2.15 31.78
N SER A 531 -15.20 1.73 32.96
CA SER A 531 -14.38 1.26 34.08
C SER A 531 -13.95 -0.21 33.91
N SER A 532 -13.07 -0.48 32.93
CA SER A 532 -12.47 -1.80 32.70
C SER A 532 -10.94 -1.84 32.82
N ALA A 533 -10.32 -0.73 33.25
CA ALA A 533 -8.99 -0.77 33.87
C ALA A 533 -9.16 -1.20 35.35
N VAL A 534 -8.91 -2.48 35.63
CA VAL A 534 -8.96 -3.01 37.01
C VAL A 534 -7.62 -2.72 37.69
N ASP A 535 -7.66 -1.96 38.77
CA ASP A 535 -6.47 -1.65 39.58
C ASP A 535 -5.99 -2.94 40.31
N PRO A 536 -4.72 -3.38 40.17
CA PRO A 536 -4.27 -4.69 40.68
C PRO A 536 -4.33 -4.89 42.21
N ALA A 537 -4.66 -3.84 42.96
CA ALA A 537 -4.65 -3.84 44.42
C ALA A 537 -5.88 -4.52 45.08
N GLU A 538 -7.08 -4.40 44.50
CA GLU A 538 -8.32 -4.67 45.26
C GLU A 538 -8.82 -6.13 45.25
N VAL A 539 -8.29 -6.99 44.36
CA VAL A 539 -8.77 -8.39 44.22
C VAL A 539 -8.32 -9.29 45.38
N LYS A 540 -7.39 -8.85 46.24
CA LYS A 540 -6.77 -9.68 47.31
C LYS A 540 -7.58 -9.86 48.61
N LYS A 541 -8.91 -9.99 48.51
CA LYS A 541 -9.79 -10.44 49.61
C LYS A 541 -10.92 -11.39 49.15
N GLY A 542 -10.59 -12.33 48.26
CA GLY A 542 -11.36 -13.55 48.05
C GLY A 542 -10.56 -14.77 48.55
N ASP A 543 -11.23 -15.70 49.23
CA ASP A 543 -10.60 -16.92 49.77
C ASP A 543 -10.65 -18.04 48.72
N ASP A 544 -9.55 -18.21 47.97
CA ASP A 544 -9.36 -19.34 47.04
C ASP A 544 -7.94 -19.91 47.17
N SER A 545 -7.87 -21.20 47.51
CA SER A 545 -6.63 -21.96 47.65
C SER A 545 -6.15 -22.57 46.32
N GLY A 546 -6.41 -21.92 45.19
CA GLY A 546 -5.83 -22.27 43.89
C GLY A 546 -4.30 -22.17 43.92
N SER A 547 -3.61 -23.17 43.36
CA SER A 547 -2.14 -23.21 43.43
C SER A 547 -1.51 -22.11 42.58
N LYS A 548 -0.44 -21.48 43.08
CA LYS A 548 0.34 -20.51 42.30
C LYS A 548 0.90 -21.12 41.02
N ASP A 549 1.21 -22.42 41.06
CA ASP A 549 1.72 -23.17 39.91
C ASP A 549 0.73 -23.19 38.74
N ASP A 550 -0.59 -23.14 39.00
CA ASP A 550 -1.60 -23.09 37.94
C ASP A 550 -1.77 -21.69 37.32
N HIS A 551 -1.31 -20.64 38.02
CA HIS A 551 -1.15 -19.30 37.43
C HIS A 551 0.15 -19.21 36.61
N PHE A 552 1.24 -19.80 37.11
CA PHE A 552 2.51 -19.87 36.38
C PHE A 552 2.44 -20.77 35.13
N SER A 553 1.68 -21.87 35.15
CA SER A 553 1.47 -22.74 33.98
C SER A 553 0.73 -22.00 32.86
N ARG A 554 -0.38 -21.31 33.19
CA ARG A 554 -1.14 -20.47 32.25
C ARG A 554 -0.30 -19.33 31.68
N LEU A 555 0.62 -18.76 32.47
CA LEU A 555 1.59 -17.74 32.02
C LEU A 555 2.81 -18.30 31.25
N ASN A 556 2.94 -19.62 31.08
CA ASN A 556 4.01 -20.23 30.26
C ASN A 556 3.50 -20.72 28.89
N ASN A 557 2.20 -20.89 28.71
CA ASN A 557 1.60 -21.28 27.42
C ASN A 557 1.28 -20.07 26.50
N LYS A 558 1.34 -18.85 27.04
CA LYS A 558 1.09 -17.61 26.32
C LYS A 558 2.32 -17.10 25.58
N ARG A 559 2.12 -16.39 24.47
CA ARG A 559 3.18 -15.73 23.69
C ARG A 559 3.31 -14.26 24.06
N LEU A 560 4.44 -13.64 23.71
CA LEU A 560 4.58 -12.18 23.79
C LEU A 560 3.75 -11.52 22.67
N CYS A 561 2.96 -10.50 23.01
CA CYS A 561 2.31 -9.65 22.01
C CYS A 561 3.37 -8.76 21.34
N GLU A 562 3.46 -8.80 20.01
CA GLU A 562 4.37 -7.94 19.26
C GLU A 562 3.94 -6.47 19.35
N ARG A 563 4.90 -5.56 19.56
CA ARG A 563 4.62 -4.11 19.75
C ARG A 563 3.84 -3.50 18.60
N TRP A 564 4.09 -3.96 17.38
CA TRP A 564 3.37 -3.49 16.19
C TRP A 564 1.90 -3.94 16.21
N LEU A 565 1.60 -5.14 16.70
CA LEU A 565 0.23 -5.66 16.79
C LEU A 565 -0.54 -4.95 17.90
N ASP A 566 0.07 -4.68 19.05
CA ASP A 566 -0.57 -3.85 20.09
C ASP A 566 -0.82 -2.41 19.60
N SER A 567 0.09 -1.84 18.80
CA SER A 567 -0.18 -0.57 18.11
C SER A 567 -1.34 -0.66 17.11
N LEU A 568 -1.58 -1.81 16.45
CA LEU A 568 -2.79 -2.02 15.66
C LEU A 568 -4.05 -2.10 16.54
N PHE A 569 -3.98 -2.75 17.71
CA PHE A 569 -5.08 -2.79 18.68
C PHE A 569 -5.47 -1.39 19.18
N MET A 570 -4.49 -0.55 19.52
CA MET A 570 -4.74 0.82 19.98
C MET A 570 -5.33 1.72 18.88
N VAL A 571 -4.89 1.54 17.63
CA VAL A 571 -5.46 2.28 16.48
C VAL A 571 -6.84 1.76 16.07
N LEU A 572 -7.09 0.45 16.20
CA LEU A 572 -8.42 -0.14 16.04
C LEU A 572 -9.40 0.40 17.08
N TYR A 573 -8.99 0.50 18.35
CA TYR A 573 -9.80 1.12 19.40
C TYR A 573 -10.15 2.58 19.08
N GLU A 574 -9.20 3.35 18.52
CA GLU A 574 -9.44 4.72 18.08
C GLU A 574 -10.44 4.82 16.92
N ASP A 575 -10.28 4.01 15.87
CA ASP A 575 -11.22 3.90 14.75
C ASP A 575 -12.63 3.52 15.25
N LEU A 576 -12.74 2.47 16.08
CA LEU A 576 -14.00 2.02 16.68
C LEU A 576 -14.67 3.11 17.53
N ARG A 577 -13.91 3.76 18.42
CA ARG A 577 -14.41 4.84 19.29
C ARG A 577 -14.98 5.99 18.47
N VAL A 578 -14.28 6.42 17.42
CA VAL A 578 -14.73 7.52 16.54
C VAL A 578 -15.97 7.10 15.74
N TYR A 579 -16.02 5.86 15.24
CA TYR A 579 -17.20 5.31 14.58
C TYR A 579 -18.42 5.28 15.53
N THR A 580 -18.26 4.76 16.77
CA THR A 580 -19.35 4.74 17.76
C THR A 580 -19.85 6.15 18.10
N ILE A 581 -18.94 7.11 18.34
CA ILE A 581 -19.30 8.51 18.59
C ILE A 581 -20.14 9.07 17.44
N TRP A 582 -19.71 8.86 16.19
CA TRP A 582 -20.45 9.30 15.00
C TRP A 582 -21.85 8.66 14.90
N ARG A 583 -21.97 7.33 15.04
CA ARG A 583 -23.28 6.65 14.96
C ARG A 583 -24.21 7.08 16.10
N THR A 584 -23.70 7.26 17.31
CA THR A 584 -24.48 7.76 18.46
C THR A 584 -24.94 9.21 18.24
N GLN A 585 -24.07 10.11 17.76
CA GLN A 585 -24.46 11.48 17.43
C GLN A 585 -25.51 11.53 16.32
N MET A 586 -25.36 10.74 15.24
CA MET A 586 -26.39 10.64 14.20
C MET A 586 -27.73 10.14 14.76
N ALA A 587 -27.72 9.15 15.66
CA ALA A 587 -28.93 8.64 16.30
C ALA A 587 -29.60 9.69 17.20
N GLN A 588 -28.81 10.43 17.99
CA GLN A 588 -29.31 11.52 18.86
C GLN A 588 -29.96 12.64 18.05
N TYR A 589 -29.29 13.15 17.00
CA TYR A 589 -29.85 14.19 16.13
C TYR A 589 -31.12 13.70 15.41
N ARG A 590 -31.12 12.45 14.91
CA ARG A 590 -32.28 11.82 14.27
C ARG A 590 -33.46 11.70 15.24
N ALA A 591 -33.23 11.37 16.52
CA ALA A 591 -34.26 11.33 17.56
C ALA A 591 -34.78 12.73 17.93
N GLN A 592 -33.91 13.74 17.97
CA GLN A 592 -34.27 15.15 18.19
C GLN A 592 -34.92 15.81 16.96
N SER A 593 -35.10 15.08 15.85
CA SER A 593 -35.56 15.61 14.55
C SER A 593 -34.68 16.76 14.00
N MET A 594 -33.42 16.82 14.43
CA MET A 594 -32.44 17.82 13.99
C MET A 594 -31.60 17.28 12.83
N GLN A 595 -31.21 18.17 11.91
CA GLN A 595 -30.27 17.82 10.84
C GLN A 595 -28.86 17.63 11.42
N TYR A 596 -28.35 16.40 11.41
CA TYR A 596 -26.93 16.14 11.66
C TYR A 596 -26.11 16.70 10.49
N LYS A 597 -25.31 17.73 10.74
CA LYS A 597 -24.47 18.40 9.75
C LYS A 597 -23.00 18.18 10.07
N LYS A 598 -22.24 17.89 9.03
CA LYS A 598 -20.80 17.62 8.97
C LYS A 598 -20.32 18.03 7.58
N SER A 599 -19.08 18.48 7.44
CA SER A 599 -18.54 18.94 6.16
C SER A 599 -18.35 17.79 5.17
N ALA A 600 -18.26 18.09 3.88
CA ALA A 600 -18.03 17.08 2.85
C ALA A 600 -16.77 16.24 3.10
N GLU A 601 -15.75 16.83 3.71
CA GLU A 601 -14.48 16.17 4.01
C GLU A 601 -14.58 15.26 5.24
N GLU A 602 -15.32 15.70 6.28
CA GLU A 602 -15.67 14.83 7.41
C GLU A 602 -16.45 13.60 6.95
N TRP A 603 -17.40 13.75 6.01
CA TRP A 603 -18.12 12.62 5.42
C TRP A 603 -17.23 11.69 4.59
N GLU A 604 -16.23 12.23 3.87
CA GLU A 604 -15.24 11.43 3.12
C GLU A 604 -14.35 10.59 4.06
N ILE A 605 -13.96 11.16 5.21
CA ILE A 605 -13.20 10.48 6.27
C ILE A 605 -14.07 9.43 6.99
N LEU A 606 -15.30 9.78 7.36
CA LEU A 606 -16.24 8.87 8.05
C LEU A 606 -16.66 7.69 7.16
N GLY A 607 -16.86 7.91 5.85
CA GLY A 607 -17.05 6.82 4.89
C GLY A 607 -15.82 5.92 4.78
N SER A 608 -14.63 6.53 4.71
CA SER A 608 -13.35 5.80 4.72
C SER A 608 -13.10 5.02 6.02
N LEU A 609 -13.66 5.47 7.16
CA LEU A 609 -13.59 4.81 8.46
C LEU A 609 -14.54 3.60 8.51
N ALA A 610 -15.79 3.78 8.10
CA ALA A 610 -16.77 2.69 8.00
C ALA A 610 -16.29 1.59 7.04
N GLU A 611 -15.68 1.95 5.89
CA GLU A 611 -15.10 0.99 4.95
C GLU A 611 -13.94 0.18 5.57
N ARG A 612 -13.06 0.80 6.38
CA ARG A 612 -12.01 0.07 7.13
C ARG A 612 -12.59 -0.92 8.14
N LEU A 613 -13.66 -0.53 8.82
CA LEU A 613 -14.34 -1.32 9.86
C LEU A 613 -15.35 -2.34 9.29
N GLN A 614 -15.36 -2.57 7.97
CA GLN A 614 -16.27 -3.49 7.26
C GLN A 614 -17.76 -3.09 7.29
N HIS A 615 -18.08 -1.86 7.71
CA HIS A 615 -19.45 -1.30 7.76
C HIS A 615 -19.84 -0.67 6.41
N VAL A 616 -20.16 -1.52 5.44
CA VAL A 616 -20.35 -1.11 4.03
C VAL A 616 -21.56 -0.19 3.82
N ASP A 617 -22.70 -0.47 4.46
CA ASP A 617 -23.91 0.34 4.27
C ASP A 617 -23.77 1.73 4.91
N GLU A 618 -23.14 1.83 6.08
CA GLU A 618 -22.77 3.09 6.70
C GLU A 618 -21.74 3.88 5.89
N ALA A 619 -20.78 3.20 5.27
CA ALA A 619 -19.83 3.84 4.35
C ALA A 619 -20.57 4.48 3.16
N VAL A 620 -21.58 3.80 2.61
CA VAL A 620 -22.41 4.34 1.53
C VAL A 620 -23.36 5.45 2.02
N GLU A 621 -23.88 5.41 3.25
CA GLU A 621 -24.62 6.53 3.87
C GLU A 621 -23.73 7.79 3.92
N ALA A 622 -22.49 7.66 4.40
CA ALA A 622 -21.52 8.74 4.50
C ALA A 622 -21.03 9.26 3.14
N TYR A 623 -20.64 8.36 2.21
CA TYR A 623 -20.18 8.76 0.88
C TYR A 623 -21.28 9.46 0.06
N ARG A 624 -22.55 9.06 0.22
CA ARG A 624 -23.69 9.79 -0.38
C ARG A 624 -23.86 11.19 0.24
N ALA A 625 -23.68 11.33 1.55
CA ALA A 625 -23.74 12.63 2.23
C ALA A 625 -22.57 13.57 1.82
N CYS A 626 -21.39 13.03 1.53
CA CYS A 626 -20.27 13.76 0.92
C CYS A 626 -20.65 14.26 -0.49
N LEU A 627 -21.06 13.36 -1.38
CA LEU A 627 -21.38 13.69 -2.78
C LEU A 627 -22.58 14.63 -2.95
N ALA A 628 -23.49 14.69 -1.97
CA ALA A 628 -24.58 15.66 -1.93
C ALA A 628 -24.12 17.10 -1.59
N GLN A 629 -22.87 17.29 -1.15
CA GLN A 629 -22.28 18.60 -0.85
C GLN A 629 -21.17 18.99 -1.85
N ARG A 630 -20.26 18.07 -2.16
CA ARG A 630 -19.07 18.30 -2.99
C ARG A 630 -18.75 17.02 -3.76
N PHE A 631 -18.40 17.13 -5.04
CA PHE A 631 -17.86 15.98 -5.76
C PHE A 631 -16.56 15.49 -5.12
N SER A 632 -16.45 14.19 -4.90
CA SER A 632 -15.23 13.54 -4.43
C SER A 632 -15.00 12.24 -5.20
N PRO A 633 -13.86 12.09 -5.91
CA PRO A 633 -13.55 10.86 -6.63
C PRO A 633 -13.45 9.66 -5.68
N ARG A 634 -12.84 9.86 -4.50
CA ARG A 634 -12.72 8.85 -3.44
C ARG A 634 -14.08 8.35 -2.94
N ALA A 635 -15.02 9.25 -2.65
CA ALA A 635 -16.36 8.86 -2.21
C ALA A 635 -17.14 8.12 -3.31
N LEU A 636 -17.02 8.57 -4.56
CA LEU A 636 -17.70 7.94 -5.70
C LEU A 636 -17.08 6.56 -6.04
N ALA A 637 -15.76 6.41 -5.96
CA ALA A 637 -15.07 5.13 -6.12
C ALA A 637 -15.40 4.16 -4.97
N GLY A 638 -15.55 4.65 -3.73
CA GLY A 638 -16.05 3.85 -2.60
C GLY A 638 -17.44 3.27 -2.84
N ILE A 639 -18.36 4.06 -3.40
CA ILE A 639 -19.70 3.60 -3.80
C ILE A 639 -19.63 2.65 -5.01
N LEU A 640 -18.76 2.92 -6.00
CA LEU A 640 -18.64 2.10 -7.22
C LEU A 640 -18.37 0.62 -6.90
N LYS A 641 -17.45 0.33 -5.95
CA LYS A 641 -17.16 -1.02 -5.45
C LYS A 641 -18.41 -1.77 -4.96
N VAL A 642 -19.41 -1.05 -4.44
CA VAL A 642 -20.65 -1.63 -3.92
C VAL A 642 -21.66 -1.87 -5.06
N PHE A 643 -21.70 -0.99 -6.07
CA PHE A 643 -22.48 -1.22 -7.28
C PHE A 643 -21.97 -2.44 -8.07
N GLU A 644 -20.65 -2.59 -8.20
CA GLU A 644 -20.00 -3.75 -8.84
C GLU A 644 -20.33 -5.06 -8.12
N LYS A 645 -20.21 -5.09 -6.79
CA LYS A 645 -20.57 -6.27 -5.97
C LYS A 645 -22.04 -6.66 -6.07
N ASN A 646 -22.94 -5.68 -6.02
CA ASN A 646 -24.38 -5.95 -5.92
C ASN A 646 -25.03 -6.25 -7.28
N LYS A 647 -24.37 -5.94 -8.42
CA LYS A 647 -24.84 -6.11 -9.82
C LYS A 647 -26.22 -5.53 -10.18
N ALA A 648 -26.94 -4.94 -9.23
CA ALA A 648 -28.37 -4.60 -9.37
C ALA A 648 -28.66 -3.27 -10.10
N SER A 649 -27.64 -2.43 -10.36
CA SER A 649 -27.84 -1.16 -11.06
C SER A 649 -26.72 -0.79 -12.02
N THR A 650 -26.72 -1.44 -13.19
CA THR A 650 -25.86 -1.12 -14.35
C THR A 650 -25.86 0.37 -14.68
N ARG A 651 -26.99 1.06 -14.50
CA ARG A 651 -27.14 2.50 -14.76
C ARG A 651 -26.32 3.35 -13.81
N ASP A 652 -26.33 3.04 -12.51
CA ASP A 652 -25.58 3.80 -11.51
C ASP A 652 -24.07 3.54 -11.62
N THR A 653 -23.66 2.29 -11.92
CA THR A 653 -22.26 1.96 -12.25
C THR A 653 -21.76 2.77 -13.44
N VAL A 654 -22.53 2.84 -14.54
CA VAL A 654 -22.17 3.67 -15.70
C VAL A 654 -22.14 5.17 -15.36
N ALA A 655 -23.15 5.68 -14.64
CA ALA A 655 -23.23 7.10 -14.28
C ALA A 655 -22.14 7.56 -13.30
N ALA A 656 -21.66 6.66 -12.44
CA ALA A 656 -20.48 6.87 -11.60
C ALA A 656 -19.19 6.82 -12.42
N THR A 657 -19.04 5.82 -13.28
CA THR A 657 -17.85 5.63 -14.14
C THR A 657 -17.64 6.83 -15.05
N ILE A 658 -18.68 7.36 -15.72
CA ILE A 658 -18.57 8.55 -16.57
C ILE A 658 -17.93 9.72 -15.80
N ARG A 659 -18.40 9.99 -14.57
CA ARG A 659 -17.89 11.11 -13.75
C ARG A 659 -16.45 10.91 -13.31
N LEU A 660 -16.06 9.68 -12.92
CA LEU A 660 -14.67 9.37 -12.57
C LEU A 660 -13.73 9.53 -13.77
N VAL A 661 -14.16 9.11 -14.97
CA VAL A 661 -13.39 9.33 -16.21
C VAL A 661 -13.25 10.82 -16.54
N THR A 662 -14.32 11.62 -16.44
CA THR A 662 -14.26 13.07 -16.61
C THR A 662 -13.28 13.72 -15.63
N TRP A 663 -13.34 13.32 -14.36
CA TRP A 663 -12.43 13.82 -13.32
C TRP A 663 -10.97 13.45 -13.61
N GLN A 664 -10.68 12.24 -14.09
CA GLN A 664 -9.33 11.83 -14.48
C GLN A 664 -8.80 12.63 -15.68
N TYR A 665 -9.58 12.81 -16.74
CA TYR A 665 -9.17 13.65 -17.89
C TYR A 665 -8.95 15.12 -17.48
N ARG A 666 -9.77 15.62 -16.55
CA ARG A 666 -9.66 16.96 -15.93
C ARG A 666 -8.37 17.15 -15.10
N TRP A 667 -7.69 16.05 -14.74
CA TRP A 667 -6.37 16.00 -14.13
C TRP A 667 -5.34 15.25 -14.99
N TYR A 668 -5.44 15.44 -16.31
CA TYR A 668 -4.47 15.02 -17.34
C TYR A 668 -4.27 13.50 -17.50
N SER A 669 -5.19 12.68 -16.98
CA SER A 669 -5.12 11.22 -17.03
C SER A 669 -6.16 10.67 -18.00
N GLU A 670 -5.72 10.11 -19.13
CA GLU A 670 -6.61 9.34 -20.03
C GLU A 670 -6.72 7.86 -19.62
N PHE A 671 -5.90 7.41 -18.67
CA PHE A 671 -5.67 6.00 -18.38
C PHE A 671 -5.85 5.65 -16.89
N SER A 672 -6.76 4.71 -16.63
CA SER A 672 -6.97 4.04 -15.35
C SER A 672 -7.31 2.57 -15.59
N PRO A 673 -6.43 1.64 -15.17
CA PRO A 673 -6.66 0.20 -15.35
C PRO A 673 -7.94 -0.28 -14.65
N GLU A 674 -8.32 0.32 -13.52
CA GLU A 674 -9.50 -0.08 -12.75
C GLU A 674 -10.80 0.38 -13.44
N LEU A 675 -10.89 1.63 -13.92
CA LEU A 675 -12.08 2.07 -14.67
C LEU A 675 -12.21 1.36 -16.03
N LEU A 676 -11.10 1.00 -16.67
CA LEU A 676 -11.09 0.11 -17.83
C LEU A 676 -11.66 -1.28 -17.46
N HIS A 677 -11.26 -1.85 -16.32
CA HIS A 677 -11.80 -3.11 -15.83
C HIS A 677 -13.31 -3.01 -15.56
N THR A 678 -13.80 -1.97 -14.86
CA THR A 678 -15.24 -1.71 -14.65
C THR A 678 -16.00 -1.66 -15.98
N ILE A 679 -15.49 -0.94 -16.98
CA ILE A 679 -16.12 -0.83 -18.31
C ILE A 679 -16.09 -2.16 -19.06
N ARG A 680 -14.99 -2.93 -18.96
CA ARG A 680 -14.91 -4.28 -19.54
C ARG A 680 -15.95 -5.21 -18.91
N MET A 681 -16.02 -5.27 -17.57
CA MET A 681 -16.99 -6.13 -16.87
C MET A 681 -18.44 -5.73 -17.17
N LEU A 682 -18.75 -4.43 -17.31
CA LEU A 682 -20.06 -3.96 -17.76
C LEU A 682 -20.39 -4.41 -19.20
N ILE A 683 -19.42 -4.39 -20.12
CA ILE A 683 -19.61 -4.87 -21.49
C ILE A 683 -19.76 -6.40 -21.54
N GLU A 684 -19.05 -7.13 -20.68
CA GLU A 684 -19.10 -8.60 -20.60
C GLU A 684 -20.41 -9.11 -19.96
N ASP A 685 -20.94 -8.45 -18.94
CA ASP A 685 -22.22 -8.80 -18.30
C ASP A 685 -23.44 -8.37 -19.16
N GLU A 686 -23.40 -7.19 -19.79
CA GLU A 686 -24.61 -6.52 -20.34
C GLU A 686 -24.58 -6.26 -21.86
N GLY A 687 -23.42 -6.41 -22.52
CA GLY A 687 -23.23 -6.20 -23.95
C GLY A 687 -22.96 -4.75 -24.36
N ALA A 688 -22.03 -4.54 -25.30
CA ALA A 688 -21.54 -3.22 -25.71
C ALA A 688 -22.66 -2.27 -26.18
N VAL A 689 -23.63 -2.76 -26.97
CA VAL A 689 -24.78 -1.96 -27.44
C VAL A 689 -25.58 -1.39 -26.27
N LYS A 690 -25.90 -2.22 -25.26
CA LYS A 690 -26.71 -1.81 -24.11
C LYS A 690 -25.96 -0.79 -23.25
N VAL A 691 -24.67 -1.02 -22.98
CA VAL A 691 -23.81 -0.06 -22.27
C VAL A 691 -23.75 1.28 -23.02
N ARG A 692 -23.56 1.26 -24.35
CA ARG A 692 -23.55 2.46 -25.19
C ARG A 692 -24.89 3.21 -25.16
N SER A 693 -26.02 2.50 -25.26
CA SER A 693 -27.35 3.11 -25.15
C SER A 693 -27.62 3.69 -23.75
N ILE A 694 -27.08 3.09 -22.68
CA ILE A 694 -27.17 3.67 -21.33
C ILE A 694 -26.35 4.96 -21.24
N ILE A 695 -25.10 4.99 -21.75
CA ILE A 695 -24.26 6.20 -21.79
C ILE A 695 -24.99 7.33 -22.55
N GLN A 696 -25.51 7.04 -23.75
CA GLN A 696 -26.25 7.98 -24.59
C GLN A 696 -27.62 8.41 -24.01
N ALA A 697 -28.15 7.69 -23.03
CA ALA A 697 -29.38 8.03 -22.32
C ALA A 697 -29.14 8.82 -21.02
N THR A 698 -27.89 9.17 -20.69
CA THR A 698 -27.60 10.07 -19.56
C THR A 698 -27.71 11.53 -19.98
N ASN A 699 -28.22 12.39 -19.10
CA ASN A 699 -28.40 13.83 -19.35
C ASN A 699 -27.09 14.65 -19.22
N LEU A 700 -25.94 14.05 -19.56
CA LEU A 700 -24.62 14.69 -19.45
C LEU A 700 -24.19 15.30 -20.81
N PRO A 701 -23.31 16.32 -20.83
CA PRO A 701 -22.82 16.93 -22.07
C PRO A 701 -22.14 15.91 -23.01
N GLN A 702 -22.37 16.00 -24.32
CA GLN A 702 -21.85 15.03 -25.30
C GLN A 702 -20.31 14.89 -25.22
N ASN A 703 -19.60 16.01 -25.01
CA ASN A 703 -18.14 16.02 -24.82
C ASN A 703 -17.67 15.17 -23.64
N VAL A 704 -18.46 15.04 -22.57
CA VAL A 704 -18.19 14.16 -21.43
C VAL A 704 -18.46 12.69 -21.79
N LEU A 705 -19.51 12.42 -22.56
CA LEU A 705 -19.81 11.05 -23.03
C LEU A 705 -18.71 10.50 -23.95
N ASP A 706 -18.21 11.35 -24.86
CA ASP A 706 -17.16 11.00 -25.82
C ASP A 706 -15.83 10.58 -25.16
N LEU A 707 -15.54 11.06 -23.94
CA LEU A 707 -14.38 10.59 -23.16
C LEU A 707 -14.51 9.10 -22.80
N THR A 708 -15.69 8.64 -22.39
CA THR A 708 -15.90 7.22 -22.05
C THR A 708 -15.88 6.28 -23.24
N HIS A 709 -16.15 6.79 -24.45
CA HIS A 709 -16.06 6.02 -25.67
C HIS A 709 -14.62 5.58 -26.01
N HIS A 710 -13.58 6.18 -25.41
CA HIS A 710 -12.21 5.67 -25.49
C HIS A 710 -12.09 4.23 -24.99
N TYR A 711 -12.51 3.96 -23.76
CA TYR A 711 -12.38 2.62 -23.15
C TYR A 711 -13.27 1.58 -23.84
N ALA A 712 -14.48 1.95 -24.27
CA ALA A 712 -15.33 1.06 -25.06
C ALA A 712 -14.68 0.67 -26.41
N ALA A 713 -14.04 1.64 -27.10
CA ALA A 713 -13.30 1.37 -28.32
C ALA A 713 -12.04 0.52 -28.09
N LEU A 714 -11.39 0.66 -26.93
CA LEU A 714 -10.27 -0.19 -26.51
C LEU A 714 -10.71 -1.64 -26.30
N CYS A 715 -11.80 -1.88 -25.56
CA CYS A 715 -12.38 -3.21 -25.36
C CYS A 715 -12.74 -3.89 -26.70
N ALA A 716 -13.33 -3.14 -27.65
CA ALA A 716 -13.64 -3.63 -28.99
C ALA A 716 -12.39 -3.91 -29.83
N THR A 717 -11.35 -3.08 -29.74
CA THR A 717 -10.05 -3.29 -30.41
C THR A 717 -9.38 -4.59 -29.93
N PHE A 718 -9.50 -4.88 -28.63
CA PHE A 718 -9.01 -6.12 -28.01
C PHE A 718 -9.92 -7.34 -28.18
N ARG A 719 -11.14 -7.16 -28.74
CA ARG A 719 -12.19 -8.18 -28.86
C ARG A 719 -12.53 -8.84 -27.52
N SER A 720 -12.87 -8.00 -26.55
CA SER A 720 -13.36 -8.44 -25.23
C SER A 720 -14.71 -9.15 -25.40
N SER A 721 -15.11 -10.03 -24.47
CA SER A 721 -16.42 -10.68 -24.58
C SER A 721 -17.56 -9.65 -24.55
N GLY A 722 -18.60 -9.85 -25.35
CA GLY A 722 -19.72 -8.90 -25.44
C GLY A 722 -19.51 -7.68 -26.34
N THR A 723 -18.38 -7.57 -27.08
CA THR A 723 -18.13 -6.46 -28.02
C THR A 723 -18.65 -6.68 -29.45
N ASP A 724 -19.29 -7.80 -29.74
CA ASP A 724 -19.67 -8.21 -31.11
C ASP A 724 -20.96 -7.57 -31.66
N GLY A 725 -21.36 -6.39 -31.15
CA GLY A 725 -22.62 -5.69 -31.51
C GLY A 725 -22.55 -4.17 -31.44
#